data_AF-A0A5S3XPN2-F1
#
_entry.id   AF-A0A5S3XPN2-F1
#
_cell.length_a   1.000
_cell.length_b   1.000
_cell.length_c   1.000
_cell.angle_alpha   90.00
_cell.angle_beta   90.00
_cell.angle_gamma   90.00
#
_symmetry.space_group_name_H-M   'P 1'
#
loop_
_entity.id
_entity.type
_entity.pdbx_description
1 polymer ?
#
loop_
_entity_poly.entity_id
_entity_poly.type
_entity_poly.pdbx_seq_one_letter_code
_entity_poly.pdbx_strand_id
1 'polypeptide(L)'
;MFNLKYSAVTFAVCVALTGCNDGSGFTSTRSSEETPVQTVVNDSAQRNMVGDTGSKVEAILADGTDDSPAGEQVENLIDGKAGTKFLAFDSKATVIFSAVKEYELKGYNFISAADEPNRDPKNWVVYGSNDKQDWIEIDSRADEVFESRGSMRSFSIENEQAFQYFKFEMVHAGTDSYGSNILQLAELQLMVVSDVPLVEFIATNVTPAVDELVVFKDESLVNPTSWQWTFEGGTPQTSNERSPLVKFSSLGAKSVTLIAANDKGESTLIKEDYIRVWDEQQPWAGFENPSVTFIKNKPEHAGQKALERVFPDLEAVIQEISLKIAKRLFNNVTEINTFESVKFTTDLYDFPAAKGGSDKHMELMFDLNHIASLEGQGDEAIRREVLGVLWHELTHGYNNTPKTGSYEAGNDYHTYLESLANFIRIEAGFYEHARPNIAWVKDHNEDAYNQTAFFLEWVVNTNKSIDFIKRFNASANELDKWDFDLAFKHIFGADRGIEVVFAEYIAYLKDEKGITAPFPTPVAGFKNIAILESVIVNTNATHIGIWGEGPDKLVDNNINNKFNALIEAPWWVAEYAPDLLPIAQVNSVHTDFVLAQATKVSKYSIATAKDNAIRFPSSWDMYGSNDSEQWTLLDSQEFSNLPELSATYTFDVANTAEYIHYRIDFHNTRTGEGVGGDSGRLIQIGEIALWSEE
;
A
#
# COMPACT_ATOMS: atom_id res chain seq x y z
N MET A 1 -39.51 38.78 -25.00
CA MET A 1 -39.72 38.35 -26.41
C MET A 1 -39.12 36.94 -26.57
N PHE A 2 -39.38 36.29 -27.70
CA PHE A 2 -38.85 34.98 -28.13
C PHE A 2 -37.30 34.85 -28.01
N ASN A 3 -36.66 33.67 -27.95
CA ASN A 3 -37.19 32.30 -28.14
C ASN A 3 -36.40 31.17 -27.43
N LEU A 4 -36.98 29.96 -27.50
CA LEU A 4 -36.47 28.61 -27.16
C LEU A 4 -35.06 28.27 -27.75
N LYS A 5 -34.33 27.22 -27.30
CA LYS A 5 -34.78 25.83 -27.02
C LYS A 5 -34.01 25.06 -25.93
N TYR A 6 -34.74 24.19 -25.24
CA TYR A 6 -34.32 22.87 -24.74
C TYR A 6 -35.43 21.84 -25.06
N SER A 7 -35.06 20.55 -25.18
CA SER A 7 -35.93 19.36 -25.11
C SER A 7 -35.24 18.37 -24.15
N ALA A 8 -35.87 17.71 -23.17
CA ALA A 8 -37.07 16.85 -23.20
C ALA A 8 -36.77 15.48 -23.85
N VAL A 9 -37.20 14.30 -23.35
CA VAL A 9 -38.08 13.92 -22.21
C VAL A 9 -37.79 12.43 -21.85
N THR A 10 -37.99 11.81 -20.67
CA THR A 10 -38.95 11.93 -19.55
C THR A 10 -38.36 11.31 -18.25
N PHE A 11 -38.94 11.61 -17.07
CA PHE A 11 -38.98 10.66 -15.92
C PHE A 11 -40.24 10.93 -15.07
N ALA A 12 -41.08 9.91 -14.83
CA ALA A 12 -42.29 9.93 -13.98
C ALA A 12 -42.79 8.46 -13.83
N VAL A 13 -43.61 8.04 -12.85
CA VAL A 13 -44.54 8.74 -11.94
C VAL A 13 -44.45 8.13 -10.52
N CYS A 14 -44.56 8.95 -9.48
CA CYS A 14 -44.72 8.49 -8.08
C CYS A 14 -46.21 8.36 -7.70
N VAL A 15 -46.53 7.52 -6.71
CA VAL A 15 -47.72 7.70 -5.86
C VAL A 15 -47.28 7.66 -4.41
N ALA A 16 -47.65 8.69 -3.64
CA ALA A 16 -47.51 8.74 -2.19
C ALA A 16 -48.91 8.79 -1.55
N LEU A 17 -49.04 8.27 -0.33
CA LEU A 17 -50.27 8.31 0.44
C LEU A 17 -50.02 8.96 1.81
N THR A 18 -50.69 10.07 2.07
CA THR A 18 -50.90 10.63 3.41
C THR A 18 -52.36 11.05 3.55
N GLY A 19 -52.98 10.69 4.67
CA GLY A 19 -54.36 11.01 4.98
C GLY A 19 -54.67 10.60 6.42
N CYS A 20 -55.21 11.53 7.21
CA CYS A 20 -55.40 11.33 8.65
C CYS A 20 -56.88 11.21 9.02
N ASN A 21 -57.16 10.26 9.91
CA ASN A 21 -58.15 10.33 10.99
C ASN A 21 -59.64 10.58 10.64
N ASP A 22 -60.45 9.56 10.93
CA ASP A 22 -61.51 9.71 11.94
C ASP A 22 -61.60 8.46 12.86
N GLY A 23 -61.83 8.69 14.16
CA GLY A 23 -61.87 7.62 15.17
C GLY A 23 -63.29 7.32 15.62
N SER A 24 -63.84 6.14 15.27
CA SER A 24 -65.09 5.63 15.84
C SER A 24 -65.25 4.11 15.71
N GLY A 25 -66.15 3.53 16.51
CA GLY A 25 -66.81 2.24 16.19
C GLY A 25 -66.10 0.95 16.62
N PHE A 26 -66.43 0.45 17.81
CA PHE A 26 -66.04 -0.89 18.27
C PHE A 26 -67.06 -1.95 17.82
N THR A 27 -66.71 -2.87 16.92
CA THR A 27 -67.43 -4.15 16.72
C THR A 27 -66.50 -5.26 16.22
N SER A 28 -66.71 -6.48 16.69
CA SER A 28 -65.95 -7.66 16.30
C SER A 28 -66.55 -8.38 15.08
N THR A 29 -65.73 -8.68 14.09
CA THR A 29 -65.95 -9.77 13.13
C THR A 29 -64.66 -10.54 12.91
N ARG A 30 -64.68 -11.84 13.23
CA ARG A 30 -63.58 -12.78 13.02
C ARG A 30 -63.65 -13.33 11.59
N SER A 31 -62.63 -13.08 10.77
CA SER A 31 -62.49 -13.66 9.43
C SER A 31 -61.09 -14.24 9.22
N SER A 32 -61.06 -15.53 8.84
CA SER A 32 -59.99 -16.27 8.14
C SER A 32 -58.53 -15.83 8.33
N GLU A 33 -57.71 -16.76 8.83
CA GLU A 33 -56.26 -16.73 8.65
C GLU A 33 -55.91 -16.58 7.16
N GLU A 34 -55.21 -15.51 6.77
CA GLU A 34 -54.58 -15.45 5.46
C GLU A 34 -53.37 -16.37 5.47
N THR A 35 -53.46 -17.47 4.72
CA THR A 35 -52.36 -18.43 4.57
C THR A 35 -51.16 -17.71 3.95
N PRO A 36 -49.95 -17.79 4.53
CA PRO A 36 -48.76 -17.19 3.92
C PRO A 36 -48.57 -17.72 2.51
N VAL A 37 -48.48 -16.80 1.53
CA VAL A 37 -48.14 -17.16 0.15
C VAL A 37 -46.74 -17.75 0.15
N GLN A 38 -46.60 -19.03 -0.19
CA GLN A 38 -45.30 -19.67 -0.37
C GLN A 38 -44.58 -19.08 -1.59
N THR A 39 -43.80 -18.03 -1.37
CA THR A 39 -42.95 -17.42 -2.39
C THR A 39 -41.68 -18.23 -2.57
N VAL A 40 -41.64 -18.97 -3.69
CA VAL A 40 -40.45 -19.59 -4.31
C VAL A 40 -39.75 -20.66 -3.46
N VAL A 41 -39.93 -21.92 -3.87
CA VAL A 41 -39.14 -23.06 -3.39
C VAL A 41 -37.70 -22.90 -3.90
N ASN A 42 -36.71 -22.91 -3.00
CA ASN A 42 -35.31 -22.65 -3.34
C ASN A 42 -34.46 -23.95 -3.39
N ASP A 43 -35.01 -25.00 -4.02
CA ASP A 43 -34.43 -26.37 -4.13
C ASP A 43 -33.18 -26.44 -5.04
N SER A 44 -32.62 -25.30 -5.45
CA SER A 44 -31.44 -25.20 -6.32
C SER A 44 -30.23 -24.54 -5.65
N ALA A 45 -30.29 -24.25 -4.35
CA ALA A 45 -29.16 -23.65 -3.63
C ALA A 45 -28.01 -24.66 -3.49
N GLN A 46 -26.80 -24.27 -3.90
CA GLN A 46 -25.63 -25.15 -3.96
C GLN A 46 -24.68 -24.92 -2.78
N ARG A 47 -23.93 -25.96 -2.39
CA ARG A 47 -22.82 -25.87 -1.42
C ARG A 47 -21.61 -26.69 -1.85
N ASN A 48 -20.44 -26.33 -1.32
CA ASN A 48 -19.26 -27.18 -1.40
C ASN A 48 -19.42 -28.39 -0.46
N MET A 49 -19.37 -29.61 -1.00
CA MET A 49 -19.58 -30.86 -0.24
C MET A 49 -18.33 -31.41 0.45
N VAL A 50 -17.13 -30.93 0.10
CA VAL A 50 -15.89 -31.61 0.51
C VAL A 50 -15.63 -31.55 2.02
N GLY A 51 -16.15 -30.51 2.68
CA GLY A 51 -16.12 -30.35 4.14
C GLY A 51 -17.18 -31.16 4.91
N ASP A 52 -18.04 -31.95 4.25
CA ASP A 52 -18.99 -32.83 4.92
C ASP A 52 -18.25 -33.86 5.80
N THR A 53 -18.52 -33.88 7.11
CA THR A 53 -17.85 -34.78 8.07
C THR A 53 -17.97 -36.26 7.69
N GLY A 54 -16.87 -36.85 7.22
CA GLY A 54 -16.78 -38.24 6.78
C GLY A 54 -16.50 -38.42 5.28
N SER A 55 -16.57 -37.34 4.49
CA SER A 55 -16.02 -37.29 3.14
C SER A 55 -14.51 -37.59 3.16
N LYS A 56 -14.00 -38.13 2.05
CA LYS A 56 -12.57 -38.45 1.87
C LYS A 56 -12.10 -38.10 0.47
N VAL A 57 -10.81 -37.88 0.34
CA VAL A 57 -10.10 -37.78 -0.93
C VAL A 57 -8.95 -38.80 -0.94
N GLU A 58 -8.63 -39.33 -2.12
CA GLU A 58 -7.48 -40.20 -2.38
C GLU A 58 -6.89 -39.85 -3.76
N ALA A 59 -5.57 -39.98 -3.92
CA ALA A 59 -4.89 -39.77 -5.21
C ALA A 59 -4.36 -41.09 -5.78
N ILE A 60 -4.31 -41.17 -7.10
CA ILE A 60 -3.64 -42.23 -7.86
C ILE A 60 -2.82 -41.56 -8.96
N LEU A 61 -1.50 -41.67 -8.87
CA LEU A 61 -0.54 -41.16 -9.84
C LEU A 61 -0.31 -42.16 -10.98
N ALA A 62 0.38 -41.74 -12.05
CA ALA A 62 0.50 -42.55 -13.27
C ALA A 62 1.31 -43.85 -13.11
N ASP A 63 2.11 -43.98 -12.04
CA ASP A 63 2.81 -45.21 -11.66
C ASP A 63 1.98 -46.13 -10.74
N GLY A 64 0.81 -45.67 -10.29
CA GLY A 64 -0.09 -46.36 -9.36
C GLY A 64 0.15 -46.07 -7.87
N THR A 65 0.95 -45.05 -7.53
CA THR A 65 1.19 -44.61 -6.15
C THR A 65 0.36 -43.39 -5.74
N ASP A 66 0.49 -43.01 -4.47
CA ASP A 66 0.01 -41.78 -3.84
C ASP A 66 1.17 -40.81 -3.47
N ASP A 67 2.39 -41.05 -3.99
CA ASP A 67 3.63 -40.40 -3.50
C ASP A 67 3.69 -38.90 -3.81
N SER A 68 3.61 -38.10 -2.73
CA SER A 68 3.52 -36.65 -2.74
C SER A 68 4.47 -36.07 -1.69
N PRO A 69 5.02 -34.83 -1.85
CA PRO A 69 5.92 -34.25 -0.87
C PRO A 69 5.31 -34.16 0.53
N ALA A 70 6.16 -34.20 1.56
CA ALA A 70 5.74 -34.05 2.94
C ALA A 70 5.19 -32.63 3.19
N GLY A 71 3.86 -32.52 3.32
CA GLY A 71 3.13 -31.25 3.45
C GLY A 71 2.40 -30.83 2.18
N GLU A 72 2.52 -31.58 1.07
CA GLU A 72 1.86 -31.31 -0.21
C GLU A 72 1.01 -32.51 -0.69
N GLN A 73 0.41 -33.24 0.25
CA GLN A 73 -0.45 -34.40 -0.02
C GLN A 73 -1.85 -34.02 -0.52
N VAL A 74 -2.61 -35.02 -1.00
CA VAL A 74 -3.92 -34.85 -1.65
C VAL A 74 -4.98 -34.24 -0.74
N GLU A 75 -4.87 -34.41 0.58
CA GLU A 75 -5.77 -33.81 1.57
C GLU A 75 -5.77 -32.28 1.53
N ASN A 76 -4.69 -31.63 1.05
CA ASN A 76 -4.63 -30.19 0.87
C ASN A 76 -5.66 -29.67 -0.14
N LEU A 77 -6.16 -30.51 -1.06
CA LEU A 77 -7.20 -30.13 -2.02
C LEU A 77 -8.55 -29.78 -1.37
N ILE A 78 -8.73 -30.05 -0.07
CA ILE A 78 -10.00 -29.88 0.64
C ILE A 78 -9.82 -29.30 2.06
N ASP A 79 -8.65 -28.72 2.37
CA ASP A 79 -8.28 -28.30 3.73
C ASP A 79 -8.77 -26.88 4.09
N GLY A 80 -9.42 -26.20 3.13
CA GLY A 80 -9.96 -24.86 3.21
C GLY A 80 -8.98 -23.74 2.85
N LYS A 81 -7.75 -24.03 2.40
CA LYS A 81 -6.66 -23.04 2.32
C LYS A 81 -6.02 -22.97 0.93
N ALA A 82 -6.36 -21.93 0.18
CA ALA A 82 -5.69 -21.59 -1.10
C ALA A 82 -4.16 -21.33 -1.01
N GLY A 83 -3.58 -21.33 0.20
CA GLY A 83 -2.14 -21.21 0.45
C GLY A 83 -1.39 -22.54 0.63
N THR A 84 -2.09 -23.66 0.80
CA THR A 84 -1.53 -25.02 0.69
C THR A 84 -1.73 -25.53 -0.74
N LYS A 85 -1.14 -26.69 -1.08
CA LYS A 85 -1.33 -27.34 -2.37
C LYS A 85 -1.09 -28.84 -2.31
N PHE A 86 -1.71 -29.57 -3.21
CA PHE A 86 -1.30 -30.93 -3.58
C PHE A 86 -0.23 -30.83 -4.70
N LEU A 87 0.85 -31.61 -4.62
CA LEU A 87 1.85 -31.76 -5.68
C LEU A 87 2.08 -33.23 -6.00
N ALA A 88 1.81 -33.61 -7.25
CA ALA A 88 2.14 -34.91 -7.82
C ALA A 88 3.44 -34.83 -8.62
N PHE A 89 4.38 -35.76 -8.41
CA PHE A 89 5.61 -35.87 -9.20
C PHE A 89 5.41 -36.50 -10.60
N ASP A 90 4.22 -36.39 -11.18
CA ASP A 90 3.89 -36.80 -12.55
C ASP A 90 3.08 -35.72 -13.27
N SER A 91 3.08 -35.78 -14.61
CA SER A 91 2.16 -35.02 -15.47
C SER A 91 0.67 -35.24 -15.22
N LYS A 92 0.30 -36.31 -14.52
CA LYS A 92 -1.09 -36.72 -14.31
C LYS A 92 -1.34 -37.10 -12.86
N ALA A 93 -2.49 -36.66 -12.36
CA ALA A 93 -3.04 -37.13 -11.11
C ALA A 93 -4.52 -37.49 -11.30
N THR A 94 -4.90 -38.67 -10.82
CA THR A 94 -6.30 -39.06 -10.66
C THR A 94 -6.70 -38.81 -9.22
N VAL A 95 -7.66 -37.93 -8.98
CA VAL A 95 -8.16 -37.63 -7.63
C VAL A 95 -9.58 -38.19 -7.48
N ILE A 96 -9.82 -38.99 -6.44
CA ILE A 96 -11.12 -39.61 -6.17
C ILE A 96 -11.68 -39.10 -4.84
N PHE A 97 -12.84 -38.45 -4.91
CA PHE A 97 -13.65 -38.12 -3.75
C PHE A 97 -14.59 -39.27 -3.40
N SER A 98 -14.77 -39.51 -2.11
CA SER A 98 -15.72 -40.44 -1.53
C SER A 98 -16.64 -39.68 -0.59
N ALA A 99 -17.87 -39.41 -1.03
CA ALA A 99 -18.85 -38.62 -0.29
C ALA A 99 -19.58 -39.43 0.79
N VAL A 100 -20.14 -38.73 1.77
CA VAL A 100 -20.92 -39.34 2.87
C VAL A 100 -22.23 -40.02 2.40
N LYS A 101 -22.77 -39.60 1.25
CA LYS A 101 -23.94 -40.15 0.57
C LYS A 101 -23.88 -39.82 -0.93
N GLU A 102 -24.85 -40.29 -1.71
CA GLU A 102 -25.03 -39.91 -3.11
C GLU A 102 -25.45 -38.44 -3.25
N TYR A 103 -24.85 -37.70 -4.19
CA TYR A 103 -25.17 -36.30 -4.48
C TYR A 103 -25.22 -36.01 -5.99
N GLU A 104 -26.11 -35.11 -6.40
CA GLU A 104 -26.07 -34.50 -7.72
C GLU A 104 -25.03 -33.36 -7.75
N LEU A 105 -23.84 -33.65 -8.30
CA LEU A 105 -22.85 -32.61 -8.61
C LEU A 105 -23.37 -31.68 -9.71
N LYS A 106 -23.29 -30.37 -9.50
CA LYS A 106 -23.73 -29.29 -10.40
C LYS A 106 -22.59 -28.37 -10.84
N GLY A 107 -21.43 -28.49 -10.21
CA GLY A 107 -20.18 -27.87 -10.66
C GLY A 107 -19.01 -28.21 -9.75
N TYR A 108 -17.86 -27.62 -10.02
CA TYR A 108 -16.69 -27.67 -9.16
C TYR A 108 -15.85 -26.40 -9.33
N ASN A 109 -15.05 -26.07 -8.32
CA ASN A 109 -14.10 -24.96 -8.37
C ASN A 109 -12.67 -25.49 -8.23
N PHE A 110 -11.76 -25.05 -9.09
CA PHE A 110 -10.32 -25.24 -8.93
C PHE A 110 -9.71 -23.93 -8.44
N ILE A 111 -8.74 -24.00 -7.52
CA ILE A 111 -7.88 -22.86 -7.18
C ILE A 111 -6.44 -23.21 -7.59
N SER A 112 -5.82 -22.36 -8.42
CA SER A 112 -4.41 -22.48 -8.81
C SER A 112 -3.47 -22.39 -7.60
N ALA A 113 -2.35 -23.12 -7.62
CA ALA A 113 -1.30 -22.98 -6.61
C ALA A 113 -0.60 -21.61 -6.64
N ALA A 114 0.40 -21.40 -5.77
CA ALA A 114 1.09 -20.12 -5.63
C ALA A 114 2.32 -19.93 -6.55
N ASP A 115 3.12 -20.98 -6.79
CA ASP A 115 4.50 -20.86 -7.30
C ASP A 115 4.64 -20.84 -8.83
N GLU A 116 4.19 -21.87 -9.53
CA GLU A 116 4.46 -22.10 -10.96
C GLU A 116 3.19 -22.48 -11.77
N PRO A 117 2.76 -21.69 -12.77
CA PRO A 117 1.50 -21.91 -13.48
C PRO A 117 1.49 -23.10 -14.44
N ASN A 118 2.62 -23.52 -15.02
CA ASN A 118 2.64 -24.61 -16.01
C ASN A 118 2.31 -25.99 -15.43
N ARG A 119 2.32 -26.11 -14.09
CA ARG A 119 1.95 -27.30 -13.31
C ARG A 119 0.45 -27.37 -12.98
N ASP A 120 -0.29 -26.28 -13.10
CA ASP A 120 -1.73 -26.27 -12.81
C ASP A 120 -2.49 -27.13 -13.87
N PRO A 121 -3.65 -27.73 -13.56
CA PRO A 121 -4.34 -28.62 -14.49
C PRO A 121 -4.82 -27.85 -15.72
N LYS A 122 -4.59 -28.40 -16.92
CA LYS A 122 -4.97 -27.79 -18.20
C LYS A 122 -6.05 -28.57 -18.94
N ASN A 123 -6.09 -29.89 -18.75
CA ASN A 123 -7.11 -30.77 -19.30
C ASN A 123 -7.52 -31.77 -18.21
N TRP A 124 -8.81 -32.07 -18.11
CA TRP A 124 -9.29 -33.08 -17.18
C TRP A 124 -10.66 -33.65 -17.57
N VAL A 125 -10.93 -34.86 -17.12
CA VAL A 125 -12.25 -35.50 -17.25
C VAL A 125 -12.79 -35.82 -15.86
N VAL A 126 -14.07 -35.52 -15.64
CA VAL A 126 -14.78 -35.73 -14.38
C VAL A 126 -15.77 -36.87 -14.55
N TYR A 127 -15.75 -37.82 -13.62
CA TYR A 127 -16.60 -39.00 -13.62
C TYR A 127 -17.37 -39.15 -12.30
N GLY A 128 -18.60 -39.65 -12.38
CA GLY A 128 -19.38 -40.14 -11.24
C GLY A 128 -19.39 -41.67 -11.16
N SER A 129 -19.48 -42.23 -9.95
CA SER A 129 -19.69 -43.67 -9.70
C SER A 129 -20.40 -43.91 -8.36
N ASN A 130 -21.04 -45.07 -8.21
CA ASN A 130 -21.64 -45.55 -6.96
C ASN A 130 -21.00 -46.84 -6.42
N ASP A 131 -19.93 -47.35 -7.06
CA ASP A 131 -19.22 -48.56 -6.62
C ASP A 131 -17.68 -48.52 -6.81
N LYS A 132 -17.14 -47.39 -7.28
CA LYS A 132 -15.75 -47.16 -7.71
C LYS A 132 -15.26 -48.04 -8.88
N GLN A 133 -16.13 -48.83 -9.51
CA GLN A 133 -15.78 -49.73 -10.62
C GLN A 133 -16.37 -49.25 -11.94
N ASP A 134 -17.69 -49.05 -12.00
CA ASP A 134 -18.36 -48.48 -13.16
C ASP A 134 -18.39 -46.95 -13.01
N TRP A 135 -17.77 -46.25 -13.98
CA TRP A 135 -17.61 -44.79 -13.99
C TRP A 135 -18.34 -44.17 -15.18
N ILE A 136 -19.16 -43.15 -14.93
CA ILE A 136 -19.90 -42.39 -15.94
C ILE A 136 -19.24 -41.02 -16.07
N GLU A 137 -18.86 -40.62 -17.29
CA GLU A 137 -18.35 -39.27 -17.57
C GLU A 137 -19.46 -38.23 -17.39
N ILE A 138 -19.18 -37.19 -16.59
CA ILE A 138 -20.14 -36.11 -16.26
C ILE A 138 -19.66 -34.72 -16.67
N ASP A 139 -18.35 -34.53 -16.92
CA ASP A 139 -17.79 -33.32 -17.51
C ASP A 139 -16.41 -33.57 -18.12
N SER A 140 -15.98 -32.73 -19.05
CA SER A 140 -14.70 -32.84 -19.76
C SER A 140 -14.20 -31.47 -20.19
N ARG A 141 -12.98 -31.10 -19.80
CA ARG A 141 -12.36 -29.79 -20.06
C ARG A 141 -10.98 -29.94 -20.70
N ALA A 142 -10.65 -29.01 -21.59
CA ALA A 142 -9.40 -28.99 -22.33
C ALA A 142 -8.95 -27.56 -22.61
N ASP A 143 -7.64 -27.39 -22.72
CA ASP A 143 -6.96 -26.11 -22.95
C ASP A 143 -7.27 -24.97 -21.94
N GLU A 144 -7.66 -25.32 -20.71
CA GLU A 144 -7.98 -24.37 -19.64
C GLU A 144 -6.72 -23.69 -19.05
N VAL A 145 -6.86 -22.44 -18.57
CA VAL A 145 -5.77 -21.60 -18.04
C VAL A 145 -6.20 -20.88 -16.76
N PHE A 146 -5.26 -20.61 -15.86
CA PHE A 146 -5.45 -19.73 -14.69
C PHE A 146 -4.74 -18.39 -14.94
N GLU A 147 -5.49 -17.28 -14.93
CA GLU A 147 -4.95 -15.95 -15.29
C GLU A 147 -4.13 -15.30 -14.15
N SER A 148 -4.32 -15.77 -12.92
CA SER A 148 -3.58 -15.32 -11.73
C SER A 148 -3.43 -16.47 -10.73
N ARG A 149 -2.45 -16.38 -9.81
CA ARG A 149 -2.15 -17.44 -8.84
C ARG A 149 -2.98 -17.29 -7.57
N GLY A 150 -3.27 -18.39 -6.88
CA GLY A 150 -4.30 -18.42 -5.83
C GLY A 150 -5.72 -18.07 -6.31
N SER A 151 -5.98 -18.02 -7.62
CA SER A 151 -7.29 -17.62 -8.17
C SER A 151 -8.24 -18.81 -8.32
N MET A 152 -9.50 -18.58 -7.97
CA MET A 152 -10.57 -19.57 -8.13
C MET A 152 -11.16 -19.51 -9.55
N ARG A 153 -11.32 -20.68 -10.18
CA ARG A 153 -12.11 -20.86 -11.41
C ARG A 153 -13.22 -21.87 -11.18
N SER A 154 -14.45 -21.48 -11.53
CA SER A 154 -15.67 -22.27 -11.36
C SER A 154 -16.14 -22.89 -12.68
N PHE A 155 -16.56 -24.15 -12.63
CA PHE A 155 -17.02 -24.93 -13.78
C PHE A 155 -18.38 -25.55 -13.47
N SER A 156 -19.44 -25.04 -14.09
CA SER A 156 -20.79 -25.62 -14.00
C SER A 156 -20.93 -26.84 -14.92
N ILE A 157 -21.72 -27.83 -14.48
CA ILE A 157 -21.97 -29.08 -15.21
C ILE A 157 -23.47 -29.41 -15.29
N GLU A 158 -23.93 -29.94 -16.43
CA GLU A 158 -25.31 -30.38 -16.63
C GLU A 158 -25.46 -31.87 -16.28
N ASN A 159 -25.51 -32.17 -14.98
CA ASN A 159 -25.68 -33.53 -14.45
C ASN A 159 -26.98 -33.65 -13.62
N GLU A 160 -27.76 -34.70 -13.90
CA GLU A 160 -29.01 -35.07 -13.19
C GLU A 160 -28.88 -36.38 -12.39
N GLN A 161 -27.71 -37.01 -12.36
CA GLN A 161 -27.48 -38.28 -11.66
C GLN A 161 -26.76 -38.04 -10.32
N ALA A 162 -27.20 -38.76 -9.29
CA ALA A 162 -26.60 -38.73 -7.97
C ALA A 162 -25.48 -39.80 -7.85
N PHE A 163 -24.31 -39.37 -7.39
CA PHE A 163 -23.14 -40.24 -7.22
C PHE A 163 -22.52 -40.09 -5.83
N GLN A 164 -22.00 -41.19 -5.27
CA GLN A 164 -21.22 -41.18 -4.03
C GLN A 164 -19.72 -40.94 -4.29
N TYR A 165 -19.22 -41.32 -5.46
CA TYR A 165 -17.81 -41.19 -5.82
C TYR A 165 -17.63 -40.27 -7.03
N PHE A 166 -16.66 -39.36 -6.94
CA PHE A 166 -16.31 -38.43 -8.02
C PHE A 166 -14.83 -38.54 -8.33
N LYS A 167 -14.47 -38.76 -9.59
CA LYS A 167 -13.09 -38.93 -10.04
C LYS A 167 -12.71 -37.83 -11.03
N PHE A 168 -11.60 -37.16 -10.77
CA PHE A 168 -10.99 -36.14 -11.64
C PHE A 168 -9.69 -36.72 -12.20
N GLU A 169 -9.66 -37.03 -13.50
CA GLU A 169 -8.44 -37.46 -14.20
C GLU A 169 -7.78 -36.21 -14.81
N MET A 170 -6.77 -35.66 -14.15
CA MET A 170 -6.17 -34.36 -14.47
C MET A 170 -4.81 -34.48 -15.18
N VAL A 171 -4.53 -33.53 -16.09
CA VAL A 171 -3.29 -33.42 -16.86
C VAL A 171 -2.87 -31.96 -17.00
N HIS A 172 -1.63 -31.59 -16.64
CA HIS A 172 -1.11 -30.23 -16.81
C HIS A 172 -0.58 -29.97 -18.24
N ALA A 173 -0.08 -28.76 -18.50
CA ALA A 173 0.16 -28.25 -19.85
C ALA A 173 1.42 -28.80 -20.56
N GLY A 174 2.42 -29.27 -19.81
CA GLY A 174 3.77 -29.54 -20.27
C GLY A 174 4.81 -29.08 -19.23
N THR A 175 6.10 -29.31 -19.51
CA THR A 175 7.19 -29.06 -18.54
C THR A 175 7.19 -27.63 -18.00
N ASP A 176 7.44 -27.51 -16.69
CA ASP A 176 7.54 -26.23 -15.99
C ASP A 176 8.80 -25.41 -16.33
N SER A 177 8.92 -24.21 -15.74
CA SER A 177 10.08 -23.32 -15.96
C SER A 177 11.44 -23.91 -15.57
N TYR A 178 11.45 -25.05 -14.86
CA TYR A 178 12.64 -25.80 -14.45
C TYR A 178 12.84 -27.08 -15.28
N GLY A 179 11.96 -27.37 -16.24
CA GLY A 179 11.97 -28.59 -17.06
C GLY A 179 11.32 -29.80 -16.41
N SER A 180 10.61 -29.63 -15.29
CA SER A 180 9.97 -30.71 -14.54
C SER A 180 8.54 -30.97 -15.04
N ASN A 181 8.10 -32.22 -14.99
CA ASN A 181 6.83 -32.68 -15.56
C ASN A 181 5.92 -33.17 -14.43
N ILE A 182 5.39 -32.21 -13.66
CA ILE A 182 4.75 -32.40 -12.35
C ILE A 182 3.45 -31.56 -12.27
N LEU A 183 2.41 -32.10 -11.64
CA LEU A 183 1.08 -31.48 -11.55
C LEU A 183 0.81 -30.97 -10.14
N GLN A 184 0.17 -29.80 -10.02
CA GLN A 184 -0.30 -29.28 -8.73
C GLN A 184 -1.68 -28.64 -8.81
N LEU A 185 -2.33 -28.48 -7.66
CA LEU A 185 -3.55 -27.69 -7.49
C LEU A 185 -3.64 -27.27 -6.01
N ALA A 186 -4.14 -26.06 -5.71
CA ALA A 186 -4.33 -25.64 -4.32
C ALA A 186 -5.55 -26.34 -3.71
N GLU A 187 -6.72 -26.13 -4.32
CA GLU A 187 -8.03 -26.49 -3.76
C GLU A 187 -8.97 -27.00 -4.87
N LEU A 188 -9.83 -27.95 -4.50
CA LEU A 188 -10.85 -28.58 -5.36
C LEU A 188 -12.18 -28.70 -4.60
N GLN A 189 -13.07 -27.76 -4.88
CA GLN A 189 -14.40 -27.68 -4.29
C GLN A 189 -15.43 -28.38 -5.17
N LEU A 190 -16.31 -29.20 -4.62
CA LEU A 190 -17.36 -29.92 -5.36
C LEU A 190 -18.72 -29.32 -5.02
N MET A 191 -19.38 -28.70 -6.00
CA MET A 191 -20.62 -27.95 -5.81
C MET A 191 -21.84 -28.83 -6.08
N VAL A 192 -22.60 -29.15 -5.03
CA VAL A 192 -23.81 -29.99 -5.08
C VAL A 192 -25.04 -29.19 -4.71
N VAL A 193 -26.23 -29.66 -5.12
CA VAL A 193 -27.50 -29.17 -4.53
C VAL A 193 -27.50 -29.50 -3.04
N SER A 194 -27.74 -28.50 -2.19
CA SER A 194 -27.83 -28.75 -0.75
C SER A 194 -29.23 -29.19 -0.36
N ASP A 195 -29.31 -30.28 0.41
CA ASP A 195 -30.54 -30.80 0.98
C ASP A 195 -30.72 -30.41 2.47
N VAL A 196 -29.65 -29.99 3.15
CA VAL A 196 -29.68 -29.36 4.49
C VAL A 196 -29.64 -27.83 4.39
N PRO A 197 -30.08 -27.09 5.43
CA PRO A 197 -30.14 -25.62 5.40
C PRO A 197 -28.77 -24.98 5.19
N LEU A 198 -28.69 -24.00 4.28
CA LEU A 198 -27.51 -23.15 4.16
C LEU A 198 -27.70 -21.96 5.09
N VAL A 199 -27.05 -22.02 6.26
CA VAL A 199 -27.29 -21.07 7.36
C VAL A 199 -26.75 -19.70 7.03
N GLU A 200 -27.59 -18.67 7.16
CA GLU A 200 -27.20 -17.27 7.07
C GLU A 200 -28.12 -16.43 7.97
N PHE A 201 -27.59 -15.36 8.57
CA PHE A 201 -28.36 -14.44 9.40
C PHE A 201 -27.78 -13.02 9.43
N ILE A 202 -28.67 -12.06 9.66
CA ILE A 202 -28.34 -10.65 9.86
C ILE A 202 -28.88 -10.13 11.21
N ALA A 203 -28.24 -9.09 11.74
CA ALA A 203 -28.70 -8.28 12.86
C ALA A 203 -29.16 -6.89 12.38
N THR A 204 -30.14 -6.28 13.06
CA THR A 204 -30.58 -4.90 12.75
C THR A 204 -29.58 -3.83 13.16
N ASN A 205 -28.70 -4.13 14.12
CA ASN A 205 -27.58 -3.29 14.53
C ASN A 205 -26.43 -4.19 14.98
N VAL A 206 -25.23 -4.01 14.42
CA VAL A 206 -24.00 -4.73 14.78
C VAL A 206 -23.11 -3.94 15.74
N THR A 207 -23.41 -2.66 15.96
CA THR A 207 -22.74 -1.78 16.92
C THR A 207 -23.75 -1.15 17.91
N PRO A 208 -24.53 -1.97 18.64
CA PRO A 208 -25.54 -1.49 19.56
C PRO A 208 -24.93 -0.78 20.77
N ALA A 209 -25.65 0.22 21.29
CA ALA A 209 -25.38 0.73 22.63
C ALA A 209 -25.64 -0.37 23.68
N VAL A 210 -24.97 -0.29 24.83
CA VAL A 210 -25.31 -1.11 26.00
C VAL A 210 -26.81 -1.00 26.28
N ASP A 211 -27.44 -2.14 26.55
CA ASP A 211 -28.86 -2.29 26.82
C ASP A 211 -29.83 -2.02 25.64
N GLU A 212 -29.33 -1.74 24.43
CA GLU A 212 -30.15 -1.66 23.21
C GLU A 212 -30.72 -3.04 22.81
N LEU A 213 -31.83 -3.02 22.06
CA LEU A 213 -32.52 -4.22 21.57
C LEU A 213 -32.18 -4.47 20.09
N VAL A 214 -31.49 -5.58 19.83
CA VAL A 214 -31.14 -6.04 18.48
C VAL A 214 -32.14 -7.11 18.04
N VAL A 215 -32.72 -6.96 16.85
CA VAL A 215 -33.45 -8.04 16.17
C VAL A 215 -32.46 -8.81 15.32
N PHE A 216 -32.41 -10.13 15.51
CA PHE A 216 -31.75 -11.04 14.58
C PHE A 216 -32.77 -11.59 13.59
N LYS A 217 -32.32 -11.93 12.39
CA LYS A 217 -33.16 -12.48 11.31
C LYS A 217 -32.42 -13.61 10.61
N ASP A 218 -33.04 -14.78 10.61
CA ASP A 218 -32.72 -15.88 9.72
C ASP A 218 -32.88 -15.49 8.24
N GLU A 219 -31.83 -15.70 7.45
CA GLU A 219 -31.84 -15.60 5.98
C GLU A 219 -31.45 -16.94 5.31
N SER A 220 -31.42 -18.03 6.09
CA SER A 220 -30.96 -19.35 5.65
C SER A 220 -31.80 -19.93 4.51
N LEU A 221 -31.13 -20.63 3.59
CA LEU A 221 -31.75 -21.27 2.43
C LEU A 221 -32.10 -22.75 2.70
N VAL A 222 -32.71 -23.43 1.72
CA VAL A 222 -33.15 -24.85 1.80
C VAL A 222 -34.17 -25.11 2.93
N ASN A 223 -35.17 -24.22 3.01
CA ASN A 223 -36.41 -24.41 3.76
C ASN A 223 -36.21 -24.84 5.24
N PRO A 224 -35.48 -24.08 6.08
CA PRO A 224 -35.35 -24.38 7.51
C PRO A 224 -36.74 -24.38 8.20
N THR A 225 -36.97 -25.38 9.04
CA THR A 225 -38.21 -25.56 9.81
C THR A 225 -38.03 -25.31 11.31
N SER A 226 -36.79 -25.27 11.79
CA SER A 226 -36.45 -24.99 13.19
C SER A 226 -35.09 -24.34 13.31
N TRP A 227 -34.95 -23.48 14.32
CA TRP A 227 -33.75 -22.69 14.61
C TRP A 227 -33.32 -22.92 16.06
N GLN A 228 -32.02 -22.85 16.33
CA GLN A 228 -31.45 -22.75 17.68
C GLN A 228 -30.34 -21.72 17.65
N TRP A 229 -30.58 -20.58 18.31
CA TRP A 229 -29.62 -19.51 18.46
C TRP A 229 -28.85 -19.62 19.77
N THR A 230 -27.60 -19.18 19.76
CA THR A 230 -26.82 -18.83 20.95
C THR A 230 -26.25 -17.42 20.80
N PHE A 231 -26.47 -16.58 21.80
CA PHE A 231 -26.00 -15.20 21.86
C PHE A 231 -25.04 -15.06 23.04
N GLU A 232 -23.76 -14.86 22.77
CA GLU A 232 -22.78 -14.67 23.85
C GLU A 232 -23.09 -13.40 24.65
N GLY A 233 -23.21 -13.52 25.98
CA GLY A 233 -23.60 -12.40 26.85
C GLY A 233 -25.00 -11.82 26.59
N GLY A 234 -25.77 -12.41 25.68
CA GLY A 234 -27.10 -11.95 25.29
C GLY A 234 -28.19 -12.33 26.29
N THR A 235 -29.27 -11.55 26.30
CA THR A 235 -30.51 -11.83 27.02
C THR A 235 -31.68 -11.75 26.03
N PRO A 236 -32.38 -12.86 25.72
CA PRO A 236 -32.08 -14.23 26.16
C PRO A 236 -30.77 -14.77 25.57
N GLN A 237 -30.09 -15.66 26.29
CA GLN A 237 -28.82 -16.26 25.83
C GLN A 237 -29.03 -17.26 24.68
N THR A 238 -30.22 -17.86 24.57
CA THR A 238 -30.62 -18.75 23.48
C THR A 238 -32.06 -18.48 23.05
N SER A 239 -32.41 -18.85 21.82
CA SER A 239 -33.80 -18.80 21.32
C SER A 239 -34.04 -19.88 20.27
N ASN A 240 -35.31 -20.24 20.06
CA ASN A 240 -35.78 -21.08 18.95
C ASN A 240 -36.69 -20.32 17.97
N GLU A 241 -36.84 -19.01 18.15
CA GLU A 241 -37.60 -18.13 17.24
C GLU A 241 -36.82 -17.91 15.93
N ARG A 242 -37.53 -17.71 14.81
CA ARG A 242 -36.89 -17.41 13.51
C ARG A 242 -36.23 -16.02 13.47
N SER A 243 -36.77 -15.07 14.23
CA SER A 243 -36.28 -13.69 14.31
C SER A 243 -36.30 -13.19 15.76
N PRO A 244 -35.36 -13.64 16.62
CA PRO A 244 -35.39 -13.33 18.04
C PRO A 244 -34.97 -11.87 18.32
N LEU A 245 -35.54 -11.32 19.39
CA LEU A 245 -35.18 -10.03 19.95
C LEU A 245 -34.23 -10.23 21.14
N VAL A 246 -33.03 -9.66 21.07
CA VAL A 246 -31.95 -9.89 22.03
C VAL A 246 -31.41 -8.56 22.56
N LYS A 247 -31.02 -8.54 23.82
CA LYS A 247 -30.40 -7.41 24.51
C LYS A 247 -29.00 -7.81 25.01
N PHE A 248 -28.01 -6.93 24.88
CA PHE A 248 -26.67 -7.15 25.45
C PHE A 248 -26.37 -6.11 26.54
N SER A 249 -26.03 -6.58 27.73
CA SER A 249 -25.75 -5.75 28.92
C SER A 249 -24.27 -5.72 29.33
N SER A 250 -23.37 -6.22 28.48
CA SER A 250 -21.92 -6.16 28.65
C SER A 250 -21.25 -5.63 27.38
N LEU A 251 -20.24 -4.78 27.57
CA LEU A 251 -19.43 -4.15 26.52
C LEU A 251 -18.54 -5.15 25.77
N GLY A 252 -17.98 -4.73 24.64
CA GLY A 252 -17.02 -5.48 23.82
C GLY A 252 -17.67 -6.37 22.77
N ALA A 253 -16.86 -7.18 22.09
CA ALA A 253 -17.29 -8.10 21.04
C ALA A 253 -18.16 -9.25 21.60
N LYS A 254 -19.12 -9.76 20.81
CA LYS A 254 -20.02 -10.87 21.19
C LYS A 254 -20.23 -11.78 19.99
N SER A 255 -19.92 -13.06 20.16
CA SER A 255 -20.15 -14.07 19.12
C SER A 255 -21.61 -14.52 19.05
N VAL A 256 -22.09 -14.84 17.84
CA VAL A 256 -23.46 -15.30 17.60
C VAL A 256 -23.44 -16.61 16.81
N THR A 257 -24.15 -17.61 17.31
CA THR A 257 -24.34 -18.91 16.64
C THR A 257 -25.79 -19.07 16.22
N LEU A 258 -26.00 -19.54 14.99
CA LEU A 258 -27.27 -20.09 14.54
C LEU A 258 -27.08 -21.54 14.07
N ILE A 259 -27.86 -22.45 14.62
CA ILE A 259 -28.11 -23.79 14.06
C ILE A 259 -29.49 -23.72 13.39
N ALA A 260 -29.60 -24.13 12.13
CA ALA A 260 -30.88 -24.24 11.42
C ALA A 260 -31.06 -25.64 10.84
N ALA A 261 -32.27 -26.20 10.95
CA ALA A 261 -32.58 -27.58 10.58
C ALA A 261 -33.85 -27.71 9.74
N ASN A 262 -33.87 -28.71 8.86
CA ASN A 262 -35.03 -29.16 8.07
C ASN A 262 -35.23 -30.68 8.25
N ASP A 263 -35.97 -31.35 7.35
CA ASP A 263 -36.25 -32.79 7.46
C ASP A 263 -35.08 -33.71 7.00
N LYS A 264 -34.00 -33.14 6.43
CA LYS A 264 -32.81 -33.87 5.99
C LYS A 264 -31.65 -33.79 6.98
N GLY A 265 -31.61 -32.73 7.77
CA GLY A 265 -30.56 -32.50 8.77
C GLY A 265 -30.47 -31.04 9.19
N GLU A 266 -29.34 -30.70 9.81
CA GLU A 266 -29.05 -29.38 10.33
C GLU A 266 -27.69 -28.88 9.84
N SER A 267 -27.44 -27.59 10.03
CA SER A 267 -26.14 -26.96 9.79
C SER A 267 -25.98 -25.78 10.75
N THR A 268 -24.75 -25.31 10.92
CA THR A 268 -24.39 -24.32 11.94
C THR A 268 -23.52 -23.22 11.33
N LEU A 269 -23.86 -21.96 11.59
CA LEU A 269 -23.01 -20.81 11.35
C LEU A 269 -22.67 -20.13 12.67
N ILE A 270 -21.39 -19.83 12.88
CA ILE A 270 -20.91 -18.94 13.93
C ILE A 270 -20.36 -17.69 13.26
N LYS A 271 -20.81 -16.52 13.71
CA LYS A 271 -20.17 -15.24 13.41
C LYS A 271 -19.48 -14.76 14.68
N GLU A 272 -18.16 -14.94 14.73
CA GLU A 272 -17.31 -14.42 15.80
C GLU A 272 -17.27 -12.88 15.77
N ASP A 273 -17.12 -12.24 16.92
CA ASP A 273 -17.07 -10.79 17.11
C ASP A 273 -18.24 -9.97 16.51
N TYR A 274 -19.34 -10.62 16.13
CA TYR A 274 -20.34 -10.06 15.22
C TYR A 274 -21.11 -8.85 15.76
N ILE A 275 -21.29 -8.78 17.07
CA ILE A 275 -21.91 -7.63 17.74
C ILE A 275 -20.89 -6.95 18.65
N ARG A 276 -20.64 -5.66 18.43
CA ARG A 276 -19.70 -4.84 19.21
C ARG A 276 -20.49 -3.86 20.09
N VAL A 277 -20.68 -4.23 21.35
CA VAL A 277 -21.51 -3.47 22.30
C VAL A 277 -20.69 -2.35 22.93
N TRP A 278 -21.18 -1.10 22.89
CA TRP A 278 -20.43 0.08 23.34
C TRP A 278 -21.26 1.07 24.17
N ASP A 279 -20.61 2.02 24.82
CA ASP A 279 -21.24 3.13 25.58
C ASP A 279 -20.91 4.45 24.88
N GLU A 280 -21.91 5.18 24.39
CA GLU A 280 -21.75 6.50 23.77
C GLU A 280 -21.15 7.53 24.74
N GLN A 281 -21.40 7.40 26.05
CA GLN A 281 -20.85 8.28 27.08
C GLN A 281 -19.42 7.89 27.48
N GLN A 282 -19.01 6.66 27.17
CA GLN A 282 -17.66 6.14 27.42
C GLN A 282 -17.17 5.34 26.19
N PRO A 283 -16.90 6.00 25.04
CA PRO A 283 -16.59 5.33 23.77
C PRO A 283 -15.30 4.50 23.74
N TRP A 284 -14.62 4.38 24.89
CA TRP A 284 -13.38 3.64 25.13
C TRP A 284 -13.50 2.63 26.29
N ALA A 285 -14.69 2.47 26.86
CA ALA A 285 -14.98 1.38 27.79
C ALA A 285 -15.20 0.08 27.01
N GLY A 286 -14.64 -1.03 27.50
CA GLY A 286 -14.59 -2.27 26.73
C GLY A 286 -13.54 -2.28 25.61
N PHE A 287 -12.58 -1.35 25.62
CA PHE A 287 -11.36 -1.50 24.82
C PHE A 287 -10.56 -2.71 25.34
N GLU A 288 -10.25 -3.64 24.46
CA GLU A 288 -9.49 -4.84 24.78
C GLU A 288 -8.01 -4.58 24.51
N ASN A 289 -7.19 -4.68 25.56
CA ASN A 289 -5.73 -4.53 25.46
C ASN A 289 -5.15 -5.75 24.73
N PRO A 290 -4.16 -5.58 23.82
CA PRO A 290 -3.48 -6.72 23.23
C PRO A 290 -2.71 -7.50 24.31
N SER A 291 -2.85 -8.82 24.26
CA SER A 291 -2.14 -9.74 25.16
C SER A 291 -0.64 -9.75 24.84
N VAL A 292 0.23 -9.60 25.84
CA VAL A 292 1.68 -9.47 25.62
C VAL A 292 2.43 -10.74 26.07
N THR A 293 3.24 -11.31 25.17
CA THR A 293 4.09 -12.47 25.46
C THR A 293 5.56 -12.12 25.24
N PHE A 294 6.40 -12.24 26.27
CA PHE A 294 7.83 -11.93 26.18
C PHE A 294 8.68 -13.17 25.94
N ILE A 295 9.44 -13.19 24.84
CA ILE A 295 10.40 -14.24 24.47
C ILE A 295 11.82 -13.69 24.61
N LYS A 296 12.52 -14.10 25.67
CA LYS A 296 13.85 -13.56 26.04
C LYS A 296 14.93 -14.59 25.72
N ASN A 297 15.48 -14.57 24.50
CA ASN A 297 16.41 -15.62 24.05
C ASN A 297 17.82 -15.48 24.64
N LYS A 298 18.23 -14.26 25.05
CA LYS A 298 19.51 -13.99 25.75
C LYS A 298 19.26 -13.27 27.10
N PRO A 299 18.65 -13.93 28.10
CA PRO A 299 18.25 -13.29 29.35
C PRO A 299 19.43 -12.65 30.13
N GLU A 300 20.64 -13.19 29.95
CA GLU A 300 21.84 -12.70 30.61
C GLU A 300 22.52 -11.52 29.89
N HIS A 301 22.07 -11.08 28.72
CA HIS A 301 22.72 -10.04 27.93
C HIS A 301 22.66 -8.66 28.60
N ALA A 302 23.67 -7.82 28.33
CA ALA A 302 23.71 -6.44 28.84
C ALA A 302 22.48 -5.64 28.39
N GLY A 303 22.16 -5.67 27.09
CA GLY A 303 20.97 -5.02 26.54
C GLY A 303 19.65 -5.51 27.15
N GLN A 304 19.52 -6.79 27.51
CA GLN A 304 18.29 -7.31 28.15
C GLN A 304 18.14 -6.76 29.57
N LYS A 305 19.25 -6.73 30.32
CA LYS A 305 19.29 -6.16 31.68
C LYS A 305 19.07 -4.65 31.65
N ALA A 306 19.55 -3.96 30.62
CA ALA A 306 19.27 -2.55 30.40
C ALA A 306 17.78 -2.31 30.08
N LEU A 307 17.19 -3.11 29.17
CA LEU A 307 15.77 -3.04 28.81
C LEU A 307 14.88 -3.23 30.05
N GLU A 308 15.08 -4.28 30.84
CA GLU A 308 14.28 -4.57 32.04
C GLU A 308 14.45 -3.53 33.16
N ARG A 309 15.67 -2.98 33.29
CA ARG A 309 15.99 -1.91 34.24
C ARG A 309 15.29 -0.59 33.89
N VAL A 310 15.09 -0.33 32.59
CA VAL A 310 14.41 0.86 32.08
C VAL A 310 12.89 0.65 32.02
N PHE A 311 12.42 -0.54 31.63
CA PHE A 311 11.02 -0.93 31.51
C PHE A 311 10.70 -2.12 32.43
N PRO A 312 10.53 -1.88 33.75
CA PRO A 312 10.21 -2.94 34.71
C PRO A 312 8.79 -3.51 34.53
N ASP A 313 7.92 -2.77 33.83
CA ASP A 313 6.59 -3.21 33.38
C ASP A 313 6.40 -2.75 31.92
N LEU A 314 6.96 -3.53 31.00
CA LEU A 314 6.88 -3.28 29.56
C LEU A 314 5.50 -3.64 28.98
N GLU A 315 4.74 -4.51 29.66
CA GLU A 315 3.38 -4.88 29.26
C GLU A 315 2.43 -3.69 29.43
N ALA A 316 2.43 -3.05 30.60
CA ALA A 316 1.61 -1.85 30.82
C ALA A 316 1.96 -0.72 29.84
N VAL A 317 3.23 -0.57 29.46
CA VAL A 317 3.67 0.42 28.45
C VAL A 317 3.15 0.09 27.05
N ILE A 318 3.23 -1.17 26.61
CA ILE A 318 2.68 -1.61 25.32
C ILE A 318 1.17 -1.38 25.27
N GLN A 319 0.46 -1.71 26.36
CA GLN A 319 -1.00 -1.54 26.46
C GLN A 319 -1.42 -0.06 26.55
N GLU A 320 -0.66 0.79 27.26
CA GLU A 320 -0.92 2.24 27.33
C GLU A 320 -0.72 2.92 25.97
N ILE A 321 0.34 2.56 25.24
CA ILE A 321 0.59 3.06 23.88
C ILE A 321 -0.53 2.59 22.94
N SER A 322 -0.89 1.30 23.00
CA SER A 322 -1.97 0.71 22.19
C SER A 322 -3.30 1.49 22.33
N LEU A 323 -3.74 1.76 23.56
CA LEU A 323 -4.95 2.55 23.82
C LEU A 323 -4.84 4.01 23.34
N LYS A 324 -3.64 4.60 23.34
CA LYS A 324 -3.41 5.97 22.83
C LYS A 324 -3.45 6.02 21.30
N ILE A 325 -2.83 5.06 20.62
CA ILE A 325 -2.85 4.92 19.16
C ILE A 325 -4.30 4.72 18.68
N ALA A 326 -5.04 3.78 19.27
CA ALA A 326 -6.44 3.56 18.92
C ALA A 326 -7.28 4.84 19.08
N LYS A 327 -7.13 5.56 20.20
CA LYS A 327 -7.78 6.88 20.45
C LYS A 327 -7.40 7.96 19.44
N ARG A 328 -6.24 7.84 18.80
CA ARG A 328 -5.74 8.80 17.81
C ARG A 328 -6.25 8.52 16.41
N LEU A 329 -6.48 7.24 16.07
CA LEU A 329 -6.89 6.76 14.75
C LEU A 329 -8.41 6.57 14.58
N PHE A 330 -9.15 6.34 15.67
CA PHE A 330 -10.60 6.07 15.68
C PHE A 330 -11.36 6.95 16.68
N ASN A 331 -12.69 7.02 16.57
CA ASN A 331 -13.55 7.79 17.47
C ASN A 331 -13.98 6.97 18.69
N ASN A 332 -14.21 5.67 18.52
CA ASN A 332 -14.73 4.76 19.54
C ASN A 332 -14.29 3.29 19.28
N VAL A 333 -14.54 2.40 20.26
CA VAL A 333 -14.14 0.98 20.21
C VAL A 333 -14.73 0.14 19.07
N THR A 334 -15.87 0.51 18.51
CA THR A 334 -16.52 -0.30 17.46
C THR A 334 -15.83 -0.20 16.11
N GLU A 335 -15.13 0.91 15.85
CA GLU A 335 -14.43 1.20 14.59
C GLU A 335 -13.08 0.48 14.46
N ILE A 336 -12.53 -0.06 15.55
CA ILE A 336 -11.15 -0.56 15.63
C ILE A 336 -11.02 -1.92 14.92
N ASN A 337 -9.92 -2.13 14.20
CA ASN A 337 -9.55 -3.45 13.68
C ASN A 337 -9.25 -4.44 14.82
N THR A 338 -9.45 -5.74 14.58
CA THR A 338 -9.19 -6.76 15.61
C THR A 338 -7.68 -7.00 15.75
N PHE A 339 -7.11 -6.55 16.87
CA PHE A 339 -5.70 -6.73 17.23
C PHE A 339 -5.59 -7.31 18.64
N GLU A 340 -5.03 -8.51 18.76
CA GLU A 340 -5.24 -9.40 19.91
C GLU A 340 -3.97 -9.68 20.71
N SER A 341 -2.80 -9.64 20.07
CA SER A 341 -1.55 -10.03 20.73
C SER A 341 -0.28 -9.38 20.17
N VAL A 342 0.69 -9.21 21.07
CA VAL A 342 2.07 -8.80 20.81
C VAL A 342 3.02 -9.84 21.39
N LYS A 343 3.75 -10.55 20.53
CA LYS A 343 4.90 -11.38 20.92
C LYS A 343 6.16 -10.53 20.83
N PHE A 344 6.68 -10.10 21.97
CA PHE A 344 7.88 -9.28 22.08
C PHE A 344 9.12 -10.18 22.28
N THR A 345 9.92 -10.32 21.23
CA THR A 345 11.09 -11.21 21.15
C THR A 345 12.39 -10.41 21.23
N THR A 346 13.31 -10.83 22.12
CA THR A 346 14.66 -10.25 22.22
C THR A 346 15.75 -11.29 21.98
N ASP A 347 16.64 -11.01 21.02
CA ASP A 347 17.77 -11.87 20.63
C ASP A 347 18.93 -10.99 20.09
N LEU A 348 19.81 -11.55 19.28
CA LEU A 348 20.86 -10.86 18.54
C LEU A 348 20.47 -10.84 17.06
N TYR A 349 20.27 -9.66 16.48
CA TYR A 349 19.93 -9.45 15.07
C TYR A 349 20.91 -8.47 14.41
N ASP A 350 20.84 -8.34 13.08
CA ASP A 350 21.60 -7.37 12.29
C ASP A 350 20.83 -6.05 12.03
N PHE A 351 19.61 -5.94 12.57
CA PHE A 351 18.76 -4.76 12.55
C PHE A 351 18.37 -4.31 13.98
N PRO A 352 18.16 -2.99 14.24
CA PRO A 352 17.75 -2.47 15.55
C PRO A 352 16.49 -3.12 16.14
N ALA A 353 15.43 -3.16 15.33
CA ALA A 353 14.17 -3.81 15.61
C ALA A 353 13.42 -4.10 14.28
N ALA A 354 12.42 -4.98 14.32
CA ALA A 354 11.52 -5.25 13.19
C ALA A 354 10.17 -5.81 13.65
N LYS A 355 9.11 -5.56 12.88
CA LYS A 355 7.80 -6.22 12.98
C LYS A 355 7.69 -7.48 12.12
N GLY A 356 6.91 -8.44 12.61
CA GLY A 356 6.42 -9.61 11.87
C GLY A 356 5.05 -10.05 12.37
N GLY A 357 4.64 -11.28 12.01
CA GLY A 357 3.34 -11.84 12.39
C GLY A 357 2.22 -11.44 11.43
N SER A 358 1.02 -11.18 11.97
CA SER A 358 -0.17 -10.73 11.23
C SER A 358 -0.82 -9.53 11.91
N ASP A 359 -1.81 -8.93 11.24
CA ASP A 359 -2.60 -7.79 11.72
C ASP A 359 -3.26 -8.06 13.10
N LYS A 360 -3.70 -9.31 13.34
CA LYS A 360 -4.23 -9.78 14.63
C LYS A 360 -3.15 -10.12 15.66
N HIS A 361 -2.00 -10.63 15.22
CA HIS A 361 -0.97 -11.23 16.08
C HIS A 361 0.43 -10.76 15.67
N MET A 362 0.88 -9.67 16.27
CA MET A 362 2.13 -9.01 15.94
C MET A 362 3.32 -9.68 16.64
N GLU A 363 4.41 -9.89 15.92
CA GLU A 363 5.73 -10.13 16.51
C GLU A 363 6.56 -8.84 16.45
N LEU A 364 7.20 -8.47 17.56
CA LEU A 364 8.16 -7.39 17.66
C LEU A 364 9.51 -7.96 18.05
N MET A 365 10.50 -7.82 17.17
CA MET A 365 11.86 -8.33 17.34
C MET A 365 12.79 -7.17 17.67
N PHE A 366 13.58 -7.26 18.73
CA PHE A 366 14.56 -6.24 19.13
C PHE A 366 15.96 -6.84 19.29
N ASP A 367 16.98 -6.17 18.74
CA ASP A 367 18.37 -6.55 18.93
C ASP A 367 18.93 -6.06 20.28
N LEU A 368 19.56 -6.98 21.00
CA LEU A 368 20.15 -6.72 22.30
C LEU A 368 21.56 -6.12 22.24
N ASN A 369 22.22 -6.03 21.08
CA ASN A 369 23.46 -5.27 20.93
C ASN A 369 23.17 -3.77 20.74
N HIS A 370 22.17 -3.42 19.94
CA HIS A 370 21.66 -2.07 19.72
C HIS A 370 21.27 -1.42 21.05
N ILE A 371 20.41 -2.08 21.83
CA ILE A 371 20.02 -1.61 23.18
C ILE A 371 21.25 -1.46 24.09
N ALA A 372 22.23 -2.36 24.02
CA ALA A 372 23.46 -2.26 24.82
C ALA A 372 24.35 -1.08 24.39
N SER A 373 24.37 -0.74 23.09
CA SER A 373 25.14 0.40 22.56
C SER A 373 24.67 1.75 23.11
N LEU A 374 23.40 1.84 23.51
CA LEU A 374 22.78 3.03 24.08
C LEU A 374 23.10 3.23 25.57
N GLU A 375 23.64 2.24 26.31
CA GLU A 375 23.95 2.41 27.74
C GLU A 375 24.92 3.58 28.00
N GLY A 376 25.87 3.82 27.09
CA GLY A 376 26.81 4.95 27.17
C GLY A 376 26.16 6.34 27.04
N GLN A 377 24.90 6.39 26.57
CA GLN A 377 24.10 7.62 26.45
C GLN A 377 23.08 7.76 27.60
N GLY A 378 22.96 6.74 28.46
CA GLY A 378 22.08 6.70 29.62
C GLY A 378 20.64 6.26 29.34
N ASP A 379 19.91 6.00 30.42
CA ASP A 379 18.57 5.37 30.41
C ASP A 379 17.57 6.06 29.48
N GLU A 380 17.64 7.38 29.34
CA GLU A 380 16.69 8.13 28.50
C GLU A 380 16.91 7.87 27.00
N ALA A 381 18.13 7.57 26.55
CA ALA A 381 18.36 7.14 25.17
C ALA A 381 17.67 5.80 24.89
N ILE A 382 17.81 4.84 25.81
CA ILE A 382 17.12 3.54 25.76
C ILE A 382 15.59 3.73 25.82
N ARG A 383 15.08 4.66 26.65
CA ARG A 383 13.65 4.99 26.69
C ARG A 383 13.16 5.50 25.34
N ARG A 384 13.80 6.55 24.80
CA ARG A 384 13.35 7.21 23.57
C ARG A 384 13.40 6.27 22.36
N GLU A 385 14.38 5.38 22.31
CA GLU A 385 14.48 4.39 21.23
C GLU A 385 13.36 3.35 21.32
N VAL A 386 13.24 2.65 22.45
CA VAL A 386 12.23 1.58 22.60
C VAL A 386 10.81 2.14 22.48
N LEU A 387 10.54 3.31 23.07
CA LEU A 387 9.24 3.99 22.90
C LEU A 387 9.02 4.43 21.44
N GLY A 388 10.05 4.92 20.76
CA GLY A 388 9.94 5.33 19.34
C GLY A 388 9.61 4.16 18.41
N VAL A 389 10.24 3.00 18.61
CA VAL A 389 9.86 1.78 17.90
C VAL A 389 8.45 1.34 18.28
N LEU A 390 8.09 1.29 19.56
CA LEU A 390 6.74 0.90 19.99
C LEU A 390 5.63 1.79 19.42
N TRP A 391 5.82 3.11 19.35
CA TRP A 391 4.83 4.03 18.76
C TRP A 391 4.67 3.84 17.24
N HIS A 392 5.74 3.51 16.52
CA HIS A 392 5.66 3.16 15.10
C HIS A 392 4.99 1.78 14.94
N GLU A 393 5.58 0.73 15.50
CA GLU A 393 5.19 -0.65 15.20
C GLU A 393 3.79 -1.02 15.72
N LEU A 394 3.37 -0.49 16.87
CA LEU A 394 2.01 -0.69 17.37
C LEU A 394 0.97 0.09 16.54
N THR A 395 1.37 1.08 15.73
CA THR A 395 0.45 1.73 14.77
C THR A 395 0.01 0.73 13.70
N HIS A 396 0.92 -0.13 13.24
CA HIS A 396 0.64 -1.24 12.32
C HIS A 396 -0.16 -2.40 12.94
N GLY A 397 -0.67 -2.25 14.17
CA GLY A 397 -1.72 -3.10 14.75
C GLY A 397 -3.10 -2.41 14.81
N TYR A 398 -3.16 -1.10 14.56
CA TYR A 398 -4.39 -0.32 14.70
C TYR A 398 -4.85 0.38 13.42
N ASN A 399 -3.95 0.81 12.53
CA ASN A 399 -4.39 1.45 11.28
C ASN A 399 -5.25 0.51 10.41
N ASN A 400 -6.16 1.08 9.64
CA ASN A 400 -6.92 0.37 8.62
C ASN A 400 -6.03 -0.06 7.46
N THR A 401 -6.27 -1.26 6.95
CA THR A 401 -5.57 -1.82 5.79
C THR A 401 -6.37 -1.53 4.50
N PRO A 402 -5.78 -0.89 3.46
CA PRO A 402 -6.41 -0.70 2.16
C PRO A 402 -7.01 -1.98 1.56
N LYS A 403 -8.28 -1.90 1.10
CA LYS A 403 -8.99 -3.01 0.43
C LYS A 403 -8.31 -3.52 -0.84
N THR A 404 -7.45 -2.73 -1.48
CA THR A 404 -6.88 -3.00 -2.81
C THR A 404 -5.46 -2.48 -2.94
N GLY A 405 -4.64 -3.19 -3.73
CA GLY A 405 -3.25 -2.84 -4.02
C GLY A 405 -2.29 -3.87 -3.44
N SER A 406 -1.03 -3.79 -3.84
CA SER A 406 0.08 -4.51 -3.23
C SER A 406 0.83 -3.62 -2.25
N TYR A 407 1.48 -4.22 -1.25
CA TYR A 407 2.41 -3.51 -0.36
C TYR A 407 3.82 -3.58 -0.96
N GLU A 408 4.25 -2.52 -1.65
CA GLU A 408 5.56 -2.44 -2.32
C GLU A 408 6.19 -1.06 -2.10
N ALA A 409 7.50 -1.02 -1.85
CA ALA A 409 8.22 0.22 -1.54
C ALA A 409 8.10 1.25 -2.69
N GLY A 410 7.84 2.51 -2.34
CA GLY A 410 7.58 3.59 -3.30
C GLY A 410 6.15 3.63 -3.88
N ASN A 411 5.25 2.71 -3.50
CA ASN A 411 3.84 2.78 -3.87
C ASN A 411 2.98 3.42 -2.76
N ASP A 412 1.77 3.85 -3.11
CA ASP A 412 0.85 4.56 -2.22
C ASP A 412 0.43 3.75 -0.97
N TYR A 413 0.26 2.42 -1.07
CA TYR A 413 -0.17 1.57 0.05
C TYR A 413 0.95 1.44 1.09
N HIS A 414 2.18 1.10 0.66
CA HIS A 414 3.34 1.13 1.55
C HIS A 414 3.55 2.53 2.14
N THR A 415 3.48 3.57 1.30
CA THR A 415 3.66 4.96 1.71
C THR A 415 2.63 5.36 2.78
N TYR A 416 1.38 4.93 2.66
CA TYR A 416 0.31 5.18 3.64
C TYR A 416 0.63 4.57 5.01
N LEU A 417 0.98 3.27 5.06
CA LEU A 417 1.27 2.57 6.32
C LEU A 417 2.45 3.21 7.05
N GLU A 418 3.60 3.33 6.37
CA GLU A 418 4.85 3.75 7.01
C GLU A 418 4.84 5.23 7.37
N SER A 419 4.19 6.09 6.57
CA SER A 419 4.08 7.52 6.89
C SER A 419 3.06 7.79 8.00
N LEU A 420 1.99 7.00 8.10
CA LEU A 420 1.04 7.07 9.22
C LEU A 420 1.69 6.61 10.53
N ALA A 421 2.40 5.48 10.51
CA ALA A 421 3.14 4.97 11.67
C ALA A 421 4.24 5.94 12.15
N ASN A 422 5.00 6.54 11.23
CA ASN A 422 5.98 7.57 11.60
C ASN A 422 5.34 8.91 11.99
N PHE A 423 4.21 9.31 11.40
CA PHE A 423 3.44 10.46 11.88
C PHE A 423 3.03 10.28 13.36
N ILE A 424 2.50 9.11 13.72
CA ILE A 424 2.12 8.81 15.11
C ILE A 424 3.34 8.85 16.05
N ARG A 425 4.49 8.32 15.62
CA ARG A 425 5.78 8.43 16.34
C ARG A 425 6.26 9.88 16.50
N ILE A 426 6.06 10.73 15.48
CA ILE A 426 6.38 12.17 15.50
C ILE A 426 5.48 12.90 16.49
N GLU A 427 4.16 12.71 16.40
CA GLU A 427 3.15 13.37 17.24
C GLU A 427 3.30 12.98 18.72
N ALA A 428 3.74 11.74 19.00
CA ALA A 428 4.09 11.26 20.34
C ALA A 428 5.44 11.80 20.88
N GLY A 429 6.26 12.49 20.07
CA GLY A 429 7.54 13.09 20.48
C GLY A 429 8.78 12.19 20.36
N PHE A 430 8.68 11.04 19.69
CA PHE A 430 9.76 10.03 19.60
C PHE A 430 10.51 10.03 18.26
N TYR A 431 10.45 11.13 17.52
CA TYR A 431 11.16 11.32 16.24
C TYR A 431 11.73 12.73 16.00
N GLU A 432 11.78 13.58 17.04
CA GLU A 432 12.21 14.99 16.93
C GLU A 432 13.59 15.17 16.30
N HIS A 433 14.49 14.20 16.49
CA HIS A 433 15.87 14.23 16.01
C HIS A 433 15.99 14.13 14.49
N ALA A 434 14.94 13.66 13.79
CA ALA A 434 14.91 13.57 12.33
C ALA A 434 14.44 14.88 11.66
N ARG A 435 13.83 15.81 12.40
CA ARG A 435 13.34 17.10 11.88
C ARG A 435 14.40 18.00 11.19
N PRO A 436 15.69 17.98 11.57
CA PRO A 436 16.75 18.68 10.82
C PRO A 436 17.00 18.09 9.42
N ASN A 437 16.52 16.88 9.15
CA ASN A 437 16.68 16.15 7.89
C ASN A 437 15.44 16.28 6.98
N ILE A 438 14.54 17.25 7.23
CA ILE A 438 13.52 17.63 6.26
C ILE A 438 14.25 18.10 4.99
N ALA A 439 13.90 17.50 3.86
CA ALA A 439 14.51 17.75 2.55
C ALA A 439 13.43 18.08 1.52
N TRP A 440 13.86 18.49 0.31
CA TRP A 440 12.96 18.49 -0.83
C TRP A 440 12.88 17.08 -1.42
N VAL A 441 11.67 16.67 -1.77
CA VAL A 441 11.34 15.47 -2.54
C VAL A 441 10.42 15.90 -3.69
N LYS A 442 10.48 15.16 -4.79
CA LYS A 442 9.73 15.40 -6.02
C LYS A 442 8.27 14.94 -5.89
N ASP A 443 8.05 13.88 -5.13
CA ASP A 443 6.78 13.15 -5.02
C ASP A 443 6.49 12.77 -3.56
N HIS A 444 5.22 12.47 -3.21
CA HIS A 444 4.83 12.17 -1.82
C HIS A 444 5.22 10.76 -1.38
N ASN A 445 5.74 9.92 -2.29
CA ASN A 445 6.09 8.51 -2.05
C ASN A 445 7.61 8.22 -2.09
N GLU A 446 8.48 9.22 -2.33
CA GLU A 446 9.94 9.01 -2.42
C GLU A 446 10.59 8.61 -1.08
N ASP A 447 10.04 9.04 0.06
CA ASP A 447 10.49 8.69 1.41
C ASP A 447 9.32 8.69 2.39
N ALA A 448 8.62 7.55 2.42
CA ALA A 448 7.50 7.28 3.31
C ALA A 448 7.84 7.43 4.81
N TYR A 449 9.07 7.11 5.19
CA TYR A 449 9.50 7.05 6.60
C TYR A 449 9.75 8.44 7.19
N ASN A 450 10.37 9.35 6.43
CA ASN A 450 10.67 10.71 6.89
C ASN A 450 9.80 11.76 6.18
N GLN A 451 10.02 11.98 4.88
CA GLN A 451 9.49 13.19 4.21
C GLN A 451 7.97 13.17 4.08
N THR A 452 7.36 12.02 3.81
CA THR A 452 5.90 11.88 3.81
C THR A 452 5.31 12.04 5.20
N ALA A 453 5.96 11.51 6.24
CA ALA A 453 5.51 11.68 7.62
C ALA A 453 5.57 13.16 8.09
N PHE A 454 6.59 13.91 7.67
CA PHE A 454 6.68 15.36 7.87
C PHE A 454 5.62 16.14 7.07
N PHE A 455 5.30 15.68 5.85
CA PHE A 455 4.17 16.21 5.07
C PHE A 455 2.82 15.98 5.77
N LEU A 456 2.52 14.77 6.26
CA LEU A 456 1.30 14.49 7.02
C LEU A 456 1.21 15.37 8.28
N GLU A 457 2.34 15.58 8.99
CA GLU A 457 2.38 16.49 10.14
C GLU A 457 2.07 17.94 9.74
N TRP A 458 2.58 18.41 8.60
CA TRP A 458 2.25 19.73 8.07
C TRP A 458 0.76 19.83 7.68
N VAL A 459 0.17 18.80 7.07
CA VAL A 459 -1.26 18.75 6.75
C VAL A 459 -2.11 18.86 8.02
N VAL A 460 -1.79 18.08 9.07
CA VAL A 460 -2.46 18.16 10.38
C VAL A 460 -2.32 19.54 11.01
N ASN A 461 -1.13 20.14 10.94
CA ASN A 461 -0.88 21.45 11.55
C ASN A 461 -1.48 22.64 10.79
N THR A 462 -1.73 22.51 9.49
CA THR A 462 -2.39 23.56 8.69
C THR A 462 -3.92 23.41 8.68
N ASN A 463 -4.46 22.19 8.78
CA ASN A 463 -5.89 21.90 8.65
C ASN A 463 -6.57 21.57 10.00
N LYS A 464 -6.20 22.26 11.11
CA LYS A 464 -6.64 21.97 12.50
C LYS A 464 -8.16 22.01 12.78
N SER A 465 -8.98 22.39 11.81
CA SER A 465 -10.44 22.32 11.88
C SER A 465 -11.01 20.93 11.55
N ILE A 466 -10.19 20.02 11.02
CA ILE A 466 -10.53 18.61 10.82
C ILE A 466 -9.58 17.70 11.61
N ASP A 467 -10.07 16.55 12.08
CA ASP A 467 -9.18 15.46 12.48
C ASP A 467 -8.76 14.69 11.22
N PHE A 468 -7.75 15.24 10.52
CA PHE A 468 -7.24 14.69 9.26
C PHE A 468 -6.85 13.22 9.40
N ILE A 469 -6.13 12.86 10.46
CA ILE A 469 -5.54 11.51 10.65
C ILE A 469 -6.62 10.44 10.85
N LYS A 470 -7.68 10.73 11.60
CA LYS A 470 -8.81 9.78 11.73
C LYS A 470 -9.50 9.54 10.39
N ARG A 471 -9.66 10.59 9.57
CA ARG A 471 -10.27 10.48 8.24
C ARG A 471 -9.35 9.81 7.23
N PHE A 472 -8.05 10.03 7.32
CA PHE A 472 -7.03 9.39 6.50
C PHE A 472 -6.97 7.89 6.80
N ASN A 473 -6.93 7.51 8.08
CA ASN A 473 -7.10 6.13 8.53
C ASN A 473 -8.45 5.53 8.06
N ALA A 474 -9.58 6.21 8.30
CA ALA A 474 -10.90 5.73 7.87
C ALA A 474 -10.97 5.46 6.35
N SER A 475 -10.35 6.31 5.52
CA SER A 475 -10.39 6.20 4.06
C SER A 475 -9.88 4.86 3.52
N ALA A 476 -8.92 4.20 4.19
CA ALA A 476 -8.40 2.89 3.78
C ALA A 476 -9.44 1.76 3.86
N ASN A 477 -10.43 1.89 4.74
CA ASN A 477 -11.58 0.97 4.83
C ASN A 477 -12.81 1.50 4.07
N GLU A 478 -13.01 2.82 4.03
CA GLU A 478 -14.18 3.41 3.36
C GLU A 478 -14.11 3.31 1.82
N LEU A 479 -12.94 3.53 1.21
CA LEU A 479 -12.78 3.56 -0.25
C LEU A 479 -12.62 2.16 -0.85
N ASP A 480 -13.33 1.86 -1.95
CA ASP A 480 -13.25 0.56 -2.64
C ASP A 480 -11.98 0.38 -3.48
N LYS A 481 -11.38 1.48 -3.94
CA LYS A 481 -9.97 1.55 -4.36
C LYS A 481 -9.30 2.62 -3.52
N TRP A 482 -8.16 2.29 -2.93
CA TRP A 482 -7.35 3.27 -2.21
C TRP A 482 -6.18 3.80 -3.06
N ASP A 483 -5.92 5.10 -2.93
CA ASP A 483 -4.71 5.83 -3.32
C ASP A 483 -4.72 7.19 -2.59
N PHE A 484 -3.58 7.89 -2.55
CA PHE A 484 -3.46 9.17 -1.85
C PHE A 484 -4.37 10.25 -2.45
N ASP A 485 -4.60 10.25 -3.76
CA ASP A 485 -5.43 11.24 -4.43
C ASP A 485 -6.91 11.12 -4.04
N LEU A 486 -7.46 9.91 -4.12
CA LEU A 486 -8.83 9.59 -3.70
C LEU A 486 -9.00 9.83 -2.20
N ALA A 487 -8.03 9.46 -1.37
CA ALA A 487 -8.07 9.71 0.07
C ALA A 487 -8.11 11.21 0.38
N PHE A 488 -7.25 12.02 -0.23
CA PHE A 488 -7.25 13.47 -0.02
C PHE A 488 -8.52 14.14 -0.57
N LYS A 489 -9.02 13.72 -1.74
CA LYS A 489 -10.29 14.20 -2.32
C LYS A 489 -11.51 13.86 -1.47
N HIS A 490 -11.51 12.69 -0.81
CA HIS A 490 -12.56 12.29 0.15
C HIS A 490 -12.53 13.16 1.42
N ILE A 491 -11.35 13.54 1.89
CA ILE A 491 -11.17 14.34 3.11
C ILE A 491 -11.43 15.85 2.89
N PHE A 492 -10.93 16.40 1.79
CA PHE A 492 -10.92 17.85 1.51
C PHE A 492 -11.93 18.31 0.44
N GLY A 493 -12.52 17.38 -0.32
CA GLY A 493 -13.37 17.66 -1.47
C GLY A 493 -12.69 17.36 -2.80
N ALA A 494 -13.50 17.06 -3.83
CA ALA A 494 -13.06 16.49 -5.11
C ALA A 494 -11.99 17.31 -5.87
N ASP A 495 -11.92 18.63 -5.64
CA ASP A 495 -10.98 19.53 -6.30
C ASP A 495 -9.62 19.66 -5.55
N ARG A 496 -9.44 19.04 -4.38
CA ARG A 496 -8.23 19.17 -3.53
C ARG A 496 -7.64 17.80 -3.16
N GLY A 497 -7.13 17.11 -4.19
CA GLY A 497 -6.37 15.87 -4.06
C GLY A 497 -4.91 16.06 -3.68
N ILE A 498 -4.14 14.97 -3.74
CA ILE A 498 -2.76 14.92 -3.25
C ILE A 498 -1.84 15.92 -3.96
N GLU A 499 -1.91 16.01 -5.30
CA GLU A 499 -1.11 16.95 -6.11
C GLU A 499 -1.22 18.40 -5.60
N VAL A 500 -2.44 18.82 -5.23
CA VAL A 500 -2.73 20.18 -4.76
C VAL A 500 -2.12 20.41 -3.37
N VAL A 501 -2.39 19.50 -2.42
CA VAL A 501 -1.95 19.67 -1.03
C VAL A 501 -0.44 19.46 -0.89
N PHE A 502 0.17 18.61 -1.72
CA PHE A 502 1.61 18.46 -1.80
C PHE A 502 2.30 19.67 -2.44
N ALA A 503 1.72 20.27 -3.49
CA ALA A 503 2.22 21.54 -4.04
C ALA A 503 2.16 22.69 -3.02
N GLU A 504 1.11 22.76 -2.19
CA GLU A 504 1.05 23.69 -1.05
C GLU A 504 2.21 23.44 -0.03
N TYR A 505 2.55 22.18 0.23
CA TYR A 505 3.67 21.81 1.12
C TYR A 505 5.05 22.16 0.52
N ILE A 506 5.27 21.91 -0.77
CA ILE A 506 6.51 22.30 -1.46
C ILE A 506 6.69 23.83 -1.46
N ALA A 507 5.61 24.61 -1.58
CA ALA A 507 5.66 26.06 -1.42
C ALA A 507 6.03 26.47 0.02
N TYR A 508 5.48 25.81 1.04
CA TYR A 508 5.87 26.00 2.44
C TYR A 508 7.35 25.66 2.70
N LEU A 509 7.88 24.56 2.14
CA LEU A 509 9.29 24.20 2.27
C LEU A 509 10.19 25.29 1.67
N LYS A 510 9.84 25.82 0.50
CA LYS A 510 10.57 26.92 -0.12
C LYS A 510 10.54 28.18 0.74
N ASP A 511 9.35 28.66 1.10
CA ASP A 511 9.18 30.02 1.62
C ASP A 511 9.45 30.10 3.15
N GLU A 512 9.15 29.05 3.93
CA GLU A 512 9.32 29.02 5.39
C GLU A 512 10.52 28.20 5.88
N LYS A 513 11.16 27.38 5.03
CA LYS A 513 12.40 26.65 5.35
C LYS A 513 13.59 27.01 4.48
N GLY A 514 13.40 27.68 3.34
CA GLY A 514 14.46 27.85 2.33
C GLY A 514 14.82 26.53 1.62
N ILE A 515 14.00 25.48 1.78
CA ILE A 515 14.21 24.16 1.18
C ILE A 515 13.60 24.17 -0.21
N THR A 516 14.47 24.15 -1.21
CA THR A 516 14.12 24.16 -2.63
C THR A 516 14.53 22.84 -3.29
N ALA A 517 14.02 22.60 -4.50
CA ALA A 517 14.47 21.49 -5.33
C ALA A 517 16.00 21.47 -5.47
N PRO A 518 16.63 20.28 -5.61
CA PRO A 518 18.00 20.20 -6.08
C PRO A 518 18.08 20.89 -7.45
N PHE A 519 19.17 21.61 -7.64
CA PHE A 519 19.43 22.38 -8.85
C PHE A 519 20.67 21.81 -9.54
N PRO A 520 20.69 21.73 -10.88
CA PRO A 520 19.60 22.04 -11.81
C PRO A 520 18.43 21.04 -11.67
N THR A 521 17.21 21.54 -11.81
CA THR A 521 15.98 20.78 -11.50
C THR A 521 15.91 19.46 -12.30
N PRO A 522 15.67 18.30 -11.63
CA PRO A 522 15.65 16.99 -12.29
C PRO A 522 14.69 16.88 -13.48
N VAL A 523 15.15 16.25 -14.56
CA VAL A 523 14.36 15.99 -15.77
C VAL A 523 13.96 14.51 -15.79
N ALA A 524 12.66 14.22 -15.78
CA ALA A 524 12.16 12.85 -15.68
C ALA A 524 12.56 11.98 -16.89
N GLY A 525 13.12 10.79 -16.64
CA GLY A 525 13.66 9.89 -17.66
C GLY A 525 15.09 10.23 -18.09
N PHE A 526 15.79 11.10 -17.35
CA PHE A 526 17.17 11.49 -17.64
C PHE A 526 18.04 11.55 -16.39
N LYS A 527 19.26 11.03 -16.50
CA LYS A 527 20.31 11.11 -15.48
C LYS A 527 21.25 12.28 -15.74
N ASN A 528 21.51 13.09 -14.72
CA ASN A 528 22.58 14.09 -14.77
C ASN A 528 23.94 13.37 -14.72
N ILE A 529 24.71 13.43 -15.80
CA ILE A 529 26.04 12.84 -15.90
C ILE A 529 27.17 13.80 -15.49
N ALA A 530 26.88 15.10 -15.33
CA ALA A 530 27.88 16.11 -15.00
C ALA A 530 28.40 16.00 -13.56
N ILE A 531 27.55 15.51 -12.64
CA ILE A 531 27.85 15.34 -11.19
C ILE A 531 28.54 14.01 -10.84
N LEU A 532 28.98 13.22 -11.82
CA LEU A 532 29.70 11.98 -11.55
C LEU A 532 31.13 12.30 -11.09
N GLU A 533 31.64 11.63 -10.04
CA GLU A 533 32.97 11.88 -9.45
C GLU A 533 34.15 11.81 -10.46
N SER A 534 33.95 11.15 -11.59
CA SER A 534 34.93 11.02 -12.66
C SER A 534 34.94 12.16 -13.68
N VAL A 535 34.02 13.13 -13.56
CA VAL A 535 33.94 14.29 -14.45
C VAL A 535 34.88 15.39 -14.00
N ILE A 536 35.73 15.86 -14.92
CA ILE A 536 36.61 17.00 -14.68
C ILE A 536 36.06 18.21 -15.42
N VAL A 537 35.78 19.28 -14.69
CA VAL A 537 35.30 20.57 -15.25
C VAL A 537 36.44 21.58 -15.29
N ASN A 538 36.72 22.12 -16.47
CA ASN A 538 37.80 23.09 -16.71
C ASN A 538 37.26 24.36 -17.37
N THR A 539 38.02 25.46 -17.33
CA THR A 539 37.69 26.69 -18.06
C THR A 539 38.93 27.39 -18.64
N ASN A 540 38.73 28.15 -19.72
CA ASN A 540 39.76 28.96 -20.38
C ASN A 540 39.99 30.33 -19.70
N ALA A 541 39.09 30.77 -18.83
CA ALA A 541 39.02 32.13 -18.30
C ALA A 541 39.56 32.24 -16.87
N THR A 542 39.97 33.45 -16.46
CA THR A 542 40.36 33.71 -15.07
C THR A 542 39.11 33.71 -14.18
N HIS A 543 38.98 32.68 -13.34
CA HIS A 543 37.84 32.49 -12.45
C HIS A 543 38.16 32.91 -11.00
N ILE A 544 37.13 33.22 -10.21
CA ILE A 544 37.28 33.69 -8.82
C ILE A 544 37.43 32.51 -7.84
N GLY A 545 38.29 31.54 -8.20
CA GLY A 545 38.55 30.34 -7.40
C GLY A 545 39.12 30.65 -6.01
N ILE A 546 39.78 31.80 -5.84
CA ILE A 546 40.30 32.28 -4.54
C ILE A 546 39.21 32.51 -3.49
N TRP A 547 37.94 32.65 -3.88
CA TRP A 547 36.79 32.78 -2.98
C TRP A 547 35.87 31.55 -3.00
N GLY A 548 36.33 30.43 -3.60
CA GLY A 548 35.53 29.21 -3.75
C GLY A 548 34.55 29.23 -4.93
N GLU A 549 34.68 30.17 -5.86
CA GLU A 549 33.76 30.37 -7.01
C GLU A 549 34.38 29.84 -8.32
N GLY A 550 34.96 28.64 -8.24
CA GLY A 550 35.67 27.96 -9.33
C GLY A 550 34.78 27.10 -10.24
N PRO A 551 35.35 26.47 -11.29
CA PRO A 551 34.61 25.62 -12.23
C PRO A 551 34.04 24.36 -11.58
N ASP A 552 34.54 23.96 -10.40
CA ASP A 552 33.94 22.93 -9.55
C ASP A 552 32.51 23.27 -9.12
N LYS A 553 32.14 24.56 -9.11
CA LYS A 553 30.79 25.05 -8.77
C LYS A 553 29.78 24.93 -9.91
N LEU A 554 30.17 24.35 -11.04
CA LEU A 554 29.24 24.02 -12.11
C LEU A 554 28.57 22.65 -11.93
N VAL A 555 28.99 21.86 -10.94
CA VAL A 555 28.56 20.45 -10.75
C VAL A 555 28.50 20.01 -9.27
N ASP A 556 28.39 20.92 -8.30
CA ASP A 556 28.39 20.58 -6.87
C ASP A 556 26.99 20.45 -6.21
N ASN A 557 25.94 20.31 -7.04
CA ASN A 557 24.53 20.10 -6.69
C ASN A 557 23.97 21.14 -5.71
N ASN A 558 24.39 22.41 -5.86
CA ASN A 558 24.12 23.50 -4.97
C ASN A 558 24.28 24.91 -5.61
N ILE A 559 23.24 25.37 -6.30
CA ILE A 559 23.04 26.74 -6.86
C ILE A 559 23.33 27.94 -5.91
N ASN A 560 23.52 27.71 -4.61
CA ASN A 560 23.95 28.75 -3.67
C ASN A 560 25.45 29.05 -3.80
N ASN A 561 26.23 28.05 -4.17
CA ASN A 561 27.54 28.19 -4.75
C ASN A 561 27.38 28.66 -6.20
N LYS A 562 28.44 29.18 -6.80
CA LYS A 562 28.39 29.73 -8.15
C LYS A 562 29.77 29.80 -8.78
N PHE A 563 29.83 29.49 -10.06
CA PHE A 563 30.99 29.76 -10.89
C PHE A 563 31.01 31.25 -11.27
N ASN A 564 32.16 31.91 -11.13
CA ASN A 564 32.36 33.26 -11.69
C ASN A 564 33.67 33.31 -12.49
N ALA A 565 33.58 33.71 -13.75
CA ALA A 565 34.70 33.82 -14.68
C ALA A 565 34.76 35.17 -15.38
N LEU A 566 35.93 35.80 -15.40
CA LEU A 566 36.15 37.15 -15.90
C LEU A 566 36.44 37.14 -17.41
N ILE A 567 35.72 37.97 -18.16
CA ILE A 567 35.97 38.29 -19.58
C ILE A 567 36.82 39.58 -19.66
N GLU A 568 36.41 40.61 -18.93
CA GLU A 568 37.10 41.89 -18.78
C GLU A 568 37.17 42.28 -17.30
N ALA A 569 38.34 42.70 -16.83
CA ALA A 569 38.60 42.91 -15.41
C ALA A 569 37.81 44.12 -14.86
N PRO A 570 36.84 43.90 -13.94
CA PRO A 570 36.17 45.00 -13.26
C PRO A 570 37.12 45.73 -12.30
N TRP A 571 36.80 46.99 -11.97
CA TRP A 571 37.68 47.86 -11.16
C TRP A 571 38.10 47.23 -9.83
N TRP A 572 37.18 46.49 -9.19
CA TRP A 572 37.39 45.91 -7.87
C TRP A 572 38.43 44.79 -7.86
N VAL A 573 38.75 44.14 -8.99
CA VAL A 573 39.78 43.09 -9.03
C VAL A 573 41.14 43.66 -8.64
N ALA A 574 41.48 44.87 -9.09
CA ALA A 574 42.75 45.52 -8.74
C ALA A 574 42.87 45.95 -7.27
N GLU A 575 41.75 46.00 -6.53
CA GLU A 575 41.69 46.46 -5.14
C GLU A 575 41.50 45.30 -4.15
N TYR A 576 40.66 44.32 -4.47
CA TYR A 576 40.25 43.22 -3.57
C TYR A 576 40.76 41.84 -4.00
N ALA A 577 41.21 41.67 -5.24
CA ALA A 577 41.71 40.39 -5.78
C ALA A 577 42.93 40.56 -6.72
N PRO A 578 43.97 41.35 -6.34
CA PRO A 578 45.06 41.71 -7.25
C PRO A 578 45.87 40.52 -7.76
N ASP A 579 45.89 39.41 -7.02
CA ASP A 579 46.57 38.16 -7.39
C ASP A 579 45.92 37.45 -8.61
N LEU A 580 44.72 37.88 -9.05
CA LEU A 580 44.09 37.45 -10.30
C LEU A 580 44.60 38.22 -11.54
N LEU A 581 45.51 39.18 -11.39
CA LEU A 581 46.04 39.98 -12.49
C LEU A 581 47.40 39.47 -13.00
N PRO A 582 47.64 39.44 -14.32
CA PRO A 582 46.70 39.79 -15.40
C PRO A 582 45.67 38.69 -15.65
N ILE A 583 44.41 39.08 -15.88
CA ILE A 583 43.39 38.13 -16.32
C ILE A 583 43.68 37.63 -17.75
N ALA A 584 43.24 36.41 -18.06
CA ALA A 584 43.20 35.91 -19.42
C ALA A 584 42.24 36.77 -20.27
N GLN A 585 42.72 37.31 -21.39
CA GLN A 585 41.89 38.01 -22.36
C GLN A 585 41.15 36.99 -23.23
N VAL A 586 39.86 36.79 -22.98
CA VAL A 586 38.99 35.83 -23.69
C VAL A 586 37.77 36.53 -24.29
N ASN A 587 37.26 36.02 -25.42
CA ASN A 587 36.01 36.51 -26.04
C ASN A 587 34.77 35.75 -25.54
N SER A 588 34.98 34.58 -24.93
CA SER A 588 34.00 33.62 -24.43
C SER A 588 34.61 32.86 -23.26
N VAL A 589 33.80 32.50 -22.27
CA VAL A 589 34.19 31.60 -21.19
C VAL A 589 33.79 30.19 -21.59
N HIS A 590 34.78 29.37 -21.89
CA HIS A 590 34.56 27.95 -22.22
C HIS A 590 34.45 27.18 -20.91
N THR A 591 33.52 26.23 -20.82
CA THR A 591 33.46 25.25 -19.72
C THR A 591 33.50 23.84 -20.29
N ASP A 592 34.61 23.13 -20.05
CA ASP A 592 34.90 21.81 -20.60
C ASP A 592 34.62 20.72 -19.56
N PHE A 593 33.62 19.88 -19.84
CA PHE A 593 33.26 18.69 -19.08
C PHE A 593 33.91 17.46 -19.73
N VAL A 594 34.80 16.79 -19.01
CA VAL A 594 35.48 15.57 -19.49
C VAL A 594 34.88 14.36 -18.80
N LEU A 595 34.22 13.48 -19.56
CA LEU A 595 33.59 12.25 -19.08
C LEU A 595 34.57 11.07 -19.08
N ALA A 596 34.33 10.07 -18.23
CA ALA A 596 35.14 8.84 -18.20
C ALA A 596 34.96 7.92 -19.42
N GLN A 597 33.85 8.07 -20.14
CA GLN A 597 33.52 7.32 -21.36
C GLN A 597 32.72 8.22 -22.32
N ALA A 598 32.69 7.85 -23.59
CA ALA A 598 31.78 8.50 -24.55
C ALA A 598 30.33 8.25 -24.11
N THR A 599 29.54 9.33 -24.03
CA THR A 599 28.13 9.27 -23.63
C THR A 599 27.33 10.23 -24.49
N LYS A 600 26.08 9.90 -24.83
CA LYS A 600 25.15 10.83 -25.50
C LYS A 600 24.47 11.74 -24.47
N VAL A 601 24.69 13.05 -24.59
CA VAL A 601 23.88 14.06 -23.91
C VAL A 601 22.73 14.46 -24.84
N SER A 602 21.49 14.34 -24.36
CA SER A 602 20.26 14.65 -25.10
C SER A 602 19.62 15.98 -24.68
N LYS A 603 19.85 16.42 -23.43
CA LYS A 603 19.45 17.74 -22.93
C LYS A 603 20.58 18.31 -22.07
N TYR A 604 20.58 19.61 -21.83
CA TYR A 604 21.35 20.22 -20.74
C TYR A 604 20.51 21.24 -19.99
N SER A 605 20.91 21.56 -18.78
CA SER A 605 20.31 22.65 -18.01
C SER A 605 21.38 23.60 -17.51
N ILE A 606 21.03 24.89 -17.46
CA ILE A 606 21.84 25.94 -16.83
C ILE A 606 20.98 26.59 -15.76
N ALA A 607 21.50 26.64 -14.54
CA ALA A 607 20.85 27.23 -13.38
C ALA A 607 21.49 28.59 -13.04
N THR A 608 20.66 29.58 -12.69
CA THR A 608 21.12 30.95 -12.41
C THR A 608 21.56 31.12 -10.96
N ALA A 609 22.69 31.78 -10.73
CA ALA A 609 23.09 32.20 -9.40
C ALA A 609 22.08 33.18 -8.77
N LYS A 610 22.15 33.34 -7.45
CA LYS A 610 21.18 34.10 -6.64
C LYS A 610 21.46 35.60 -6.49
N ASP A 611 22.57 36.13 -7.02
CA ASP A 611 23.02 37.50 -6.74
C ASP A 611 22.85 38.53 -7.87
N ASN A 612 23.10 38.21 -9.15
CA ASN A 612 22.94 39.23 -10.21
C ASN A 612 22.64 38.68 -11.62
N ALA A 613 21.41 38.91 -12.09
CA ALA A 613 20.90 38.44 -13.38
C ALA A 613 21.65 39.01 -14.62
N ILE A 614 22.36 40.14 -14.49
CA ILE A 614 23.15 40.75 -15.58
C ILE A 614 24.41 39.91 -15.87
N ARG A 615 24.93 39.18 -14.87
CA ARG A 615 26.16 38.38 -14.96
C ARG A 615 25.95 37.00 -15.59
N PHE A 616 24.72 36.52 -15.66
CA PHE A 616 24.36 35.34 -16.43
C PHE A 616 24.80 35.53 -17.91
N PRO A 617 25.12 34.47 -18.68
CA PRO A 617 25.38 34.62 -20.11
C PRO A 617 24.19 35.25 -20.87
N SER A 618 24.52 35.95 -21.96
CA SER A 618 23.55 36.43 -22.95
C SER A 618 23.31 35.43 -24.08
N SER A 619 24.30 34.58 -24.37
CA SER A 619 24.21 33.51 -25.36
C SER A 619 25.32 32.49 -25.14
N TRP A 620 25.17 31.31 -25.72
CA TRP A 620 26.18 30.25 -25.67
C TRP A 620 26.00 29.22 -26.78
N ASP A 621 27.12 28.59 -27.14
CA ASP A 621 27.17 27.44 -28.04
C ASP A 621 27.59 26.18 -27.26
N MET A 622 26.95 25.04 -27.53
CA MET A 622 27.30 23.74 -26.95
C MET A 622 27.98 22.85 -28.00
N TYR A 623 29.10 22.22 -27.64
CA TYR A 623 29.90 21.38 -28.52
C TYR A 623 30.20 20.00 -27.92
N GLY A 624 30.40 19.01 -28.78
CA GLY A 624 30.90 17.66 -28.44
C GLY A 624 32.21 17.32 -29.16
N SER A 625 33.12 16.61 -28.48
CA SER A 625 34.38 16.10 -29.04
C SER A 625 34.80 14.76 -28.43
N ASN A 626 35.60 13.98 -29.16
CA ASN A 626 36.23 12.74 -28.70
C ASN A 626 37.77 12.80 -28.68
N ASP A 627 38.37 13.95 -29.03
CA ASP A 627 39.82 14.18 -29.05
C ASP A 627 40.22 15.52 -28.38
N SER A 628 39.25 16.36 -27.99
CA SER A 628 39.40 17.74 -27.50
C SER A 628 40.00 18.75 -28.48
N GLU A 629 40.30 18.35 -29.72
CA GLU A 629 40.83 19.20 -30.79
C GLU A 629 39.77 19.54 -31.84
N GLN A 630 38.97 18.55 -32.27
CA GLN A 630 37.89 18.69 -33.23
C GLN A 630 36.54 18.72 -32.50
N TRP A 631 35.79 19.81 -32.68
CA TRP A 631 34.55 20.07 -31.95
C TRP A 631 33.36 20.13 -32.92
N THR A 632 32.31 19.39 -32.60
CA THR A 632 31.03 19.40 -33.33
C THR A 632 30.07 20.31 -32.58
N LEU A 633 29.48 21.32 -33.24
CA LEU A 633 28.41 22.13 -32.67
C LEU A 633 27.13 21.28 -32.54
N LEU A 634 26.50 21.30 -31.36
CA LEU A 634 25.34 20.48 -31.02
C LEU A 634 24.07 21.32 -30.73
N ASP A 635 24.24 22.52 -30.16
CA ASP A 635 23.17 23.49 -29.90
C ASP A 635 23.74 24.93 -29.79
N SER A 636 22.89 25.94 -30.01
CA SER A 636 23.21 27.37 -29.93
C SER A 636 22.02 28.16 -29.37
N GLN A 637 22.21 28.93 -28.30
CA GLN A 637 21.14 29.66 -27.62
C GLN A 637 21.41 31.17 -27.50
N GLU A 638 20.35 31.96 -27.67
CA GLU A 638 20.34 33.42 -27.48
C GLU A 638 19.30 33.81 -26.40
N PHE A 639 19.79 34.35 -25.29
CA PHE A 639 19.02 34.66 -24.08
C PHE A 639 18.95 36.19 -23.86
N SER A 640 18.10 36.85 -24.64
CA SER A 640 18.03 38.32 -24.69
C SER A 640 17.47 38.99 -23.41
N ASN A 641 16.63 38.29 -22.65
CA ASN A 641 16.03 38.80 -21.41
C ASN A 641 16.99 38.71 -20.22
N LEU A 642 16.71 39.44 -19.13
CA LEU A 642 17.29 39.10 -17.82
C LEU A 642 16.55 37.88 -17.26
N PRO A 643 17.26 36.85 -16.76
CA PRO A 643 16.62 35.69 -16.16
C PRO A 643 16.09 35.98 -14.75
N GLU A 644 15.14 35.14 -14.29
CA GLU A 644 14.86 34.99 -12.86
C GLU A 644 16.06 34.39 -12.13
N LEU A 645 16.29 34.81 -10.89
CA LEU A 645 17.37 34.31 -10.03
C LEU A 645 16.97 32.98 -9.35
N SER A 646 17.94 32.11 -9.11
CA SER A 646 17.73 30.74 -8.61
C SER A 646 16.72 29.90 -9.42
N ALA A 647 16.66 30.11 -10.74
CA ALA A 647 15.87 29.33 -11.70
C ALA A 647 16.73 28.36 -12.52
N THR A 648 16.13 27.30 -13.05
CA THR A 648 16.74 26.38 -14.03
C THR A 648 16.12 26.58 -15.40
N TYR A 649 16.95 26.64 -16.43
CA TYR A 649 16.54 26.64 -17.84
C TYR A 649 17.10 25.37 -18.50
N THR A 650 16.24 24.61 -19.18
CA THR A 650 16.57 23.29 -19.76
C THR A 650 16.35 23.32 -21.27
N PHE A 651 17.31 22.78 -22.01
CA PHE A 651 17.39 22.87 -23.48
C PHE A 651 17.56 21.47 -24.08
N ASP A 652 16.86 21.22 -25.18
CA ASP A 652 17.00 20.01 -26.00
C ASP A 652 18.22 20.12 -26.92
N VAL A 653 19.03 19.06 -27.00
CA VAL A 653 20.19 19.00 -27.90
C VAL A 653 19.85 18.10 -29.08
N ALA A 654 20.10 18.56 -30.30
CA ALA A 654 19.92 17.77 -31.53
C ALA A 654 21.04 16.72 -31.75
N ASN A 655 21.54 16.12 -30.66
CA ASN A 655 22.72 15.26 -30.67
C ASN A 655 22.38 13.81 -31.02
N THR A 656 23.07 13.27 -32.04
CA THR A 656 22.94 11.87 -32.48
C THR A 656 24.21 11.04 -32.24
N ALA A 657 25.15 11.53 -31.43
CA ALA A 657 26.45 10.91 -31.22
C ALA A 657 26.90 10.92 -29.74
N GLU A 658 27.88 10.08 -29.44
CA GLU A 658 28.49 9.97 -28.11
C GLU A 658 29.83 10.70 -28.08
N TYR A 659 30.07 11.47 -27.02
CA TYR A 659 31.27 12.28 -26.86
C TYR A 659 31.88 12.09 -25.46
N ILE A 660 33.21 12.09 -25.40
CA ILE A 660 34.00 12.10 -24.15
C ILE A 660 34.08 13.52 -23.58
N HIS A 661 34.15 14.53 -24.45
CA HIS A 661 34.25 15.93 -24.07
C HIS A 661 32.99 16.69 -24.49
N TYR A 662 32.41 17.42 -23.55
CA TYR A 662 31.38 18.42 -23.83
C TYR A 662 31.90 19.80 -23.44
N ARG A 663 31.64 20.81 -24.28
CA ARG A 663 32.04 22.20 -24.05
C ARG A 663 30.81 23.08 -24.17
N ILE A 664 30.69 24.09 -23.30
CA ILE A 664 29.75 25.19 -23.48
C ILE A 664 30.53 26.51 -23.47
N ASP A 665 30.36 27.29 -24.54
CA ASP A 665 31.09 28.55 -24.76
C ASP A 665 30.17 29.73 -24.44
N PHE A 666 30.33 30.28 -23.23
CA PHE A 666 29.48 31.34 -22.72
C PHE A 666 29.92 32.73 -23.18
N HIS A 667 28.98 33.47 -23.76
CA HIS A 667 29.11 34.88 -24.12
C HIS A 667 28.23 35.73 -23.20
N ASN A 668 28.71 36.92 -22.82
CA ASN A 668 27.88 37.94 -22.18
C ASN A 668 28.15 39.32 -22.78
N THR A 669 27.13 39.85 -23.44
CA THR A 669 27.10 41.17 -24.08
C THR A 669 26.45 42.25 -23.20
N ARG A 670 25.91 41.89 -22.03
CA ARG A 670 25.23 42.81 -21.11
C ARG A 670 26.24 43.73 -20.41
N THR A 671 25.79 44.91 -20.03
CA THR A 671 26.59 45.99 -19.42
C THR A 671 25.81 46.71 -18.30
N GLY A 672 26.52 47.32 -17.34
CA GLY A 672 25.92 48.18 -16.30
C GLY A 672 26.53 47.98 -14.90
N GLU A 673 26.16 48.88 -13.97
CA GLU A 673 26.54 48.82 -12.55
C GLU A 673 25.99 47.54 -11.87
N GLY A 674 26.77 46.46 -11.95
CA GLY A 674 26.42 45.17 -11.37
C GLY A 674 27.41 44.06 -11.78
N VAL A 675 27.98 44.17 -12.98
CA VAL A 675 29.03 43.30 -13.50
C VAL A 675 30.43 43.66 -12.94
N GLY A 676 30.48 44.66 -12.04
CA GLY A 676 31.70 45.16 -11.40
C GLY A 676 32.05 46.59 -11.81
N GLY A 677 31.07 47.50 -11.76
CA GLY A 677 31.17 48.89 -12.22
C GLY A 677 31.30 49.03 -13.74
N ASP A 678 31.53 50.27 -14.19
CA ASP A 678 31.32 50.73 -15.58
C ASP A 678 32.19 50.09 -16.68
N SER A 679 33.11 49.17 -16.35
CA SER A 679 34.17 48.71 -17.25
C SER A 679 34.49 47.20 -17.21
N GLY A 680 33.69 46.37 -16.55
CA GLY A 680 33.94 44.92 -16.41
C GLY A 680 32.88 44.04 -17.08
N ARG A 681 33.27 42.85 -17.55
CA ARG A 681 32.36 41.79 -18.02
C ARG A 681 32.76 40.43 -17.45
N LEU A 682 31.76 39.64 -17.05
CA LEU A 682 31.98 38.31 -16.47
C LEU A 682 30.79 37.37 -16.75
N ILE A 683 31.05 36.06 -16.66
CA ILE A 683 30.05 34.99 -16.65
C ILE A 683 29.85 34.51 -15.22
N GLN A 684 28.59 34.45 -14.79
CA GLN A 684 28.16 33.89 -13.52
C GLN A 684 27.07 32.85 -13.78
N ILE A 685 27.30 31.64 -13.27
CA ILE A 685 26.38 30.51 -13.40
C ILE A 685 26.23 29.89 -12.00
N GLY A 686 25.01 29.52 -11.64
CA GLY A 686 24.74 28.75 -10.42
C GLY A 686 25.24 27.34 -10.60
N GLU A 687 24.70 26.60 -11.58
CA GLU A 687 25.12 25.23 -11.87
C GLU A 687 24.78 24.78 -13.31
N ILE A 688 25.35 23.66 -13.79
CA ILE A 688 25.07 23.05 -15.10
C ILE A 688 24.79 21.54 -14.94
N ALA A 689 23.79 21.03 -15.65
CA ALA A 689 23.50 19.60 -15.75
C ALA A 689 23.61 19.15 -17.21
N LEU A 690 24.15 17.95 -17.41
CA LEU A 690 24.20 17.28 -18.71
C LEU A 690 23.35 16.01 -18.60
N TRP A 691 22.29 15.90 -19.38
CA TRP A 691 21.27 14.87 -19.24
C TRP A 691 21.45 13.78 -20.31
N SER A 692 21.80 12.58 -19.87
CA SER A 692 21.64 11.35 -20.66
C SER A 692 20.25 10.78 -20.41
N GLU A 693 19.67 10.10 -21.41
CA GLU A 693 18.56 9.17 -21.17
C GLU A 693 19.01 8.06 -20.19
N GLU A 694 18.05 7.51 -19.43
CA GLU A 694 18.24 6.41 -18.46
C GLU A 694 18.12 5.00 -19.08
#